data_AF-A0A7X4BKG0-F1
#
_entry.id   AF-A0A7X4BKG0-F1
#
_cell.length_a   1.000
_cell.length_b   1.000
_cell.length_c   1.000
_cell.angle_alpha   90.00
_cell.angle_beta   90.00
_cell.angle_gamma   90.00
#
_symmetry.space_group_name_H-M   'P 1'
#
loop_
_entity.id
_entity.type
_entity.pdbx_description
1 polymer ?
#
loop_
_entity_poly.entity_id
_entity_poly.type
_entity_poly.pdbx_seq_one_letter_code
_entity_poly.pdbx_strand_id
1 'polypeptide(L)'
;MSDPHPTRSPNRLIHETSPYLLQHAHNPVDWYPWGPEALQLAKEQDKPLLLSIGYSACHWCHVMERESFENDEIATLMNRHYVCVKVDREERPDLDEIYMQATIAMNQGNGGWPMTVFLTPDQQPIFAGTYFPPTDKWGRPGFGTVLKKIAEGWERDRPAIADSAARFTDRLQTAMRVPAPTTVGQQELDSAVEQFSADFDSIYGGFGQAPKFPPATGLAFLLRQYHRTGTDHVLHMVCKTLDAMAAGGMYDHVGGGFARYSTDERWLVPHFEKMLYDNALLAKTYLEAFQVTGNLDYKRVTCEILDYILLEMTSPEGGFYSATDADSEGVEGKFFVWDPEQIREIVPSEQDAVWFCAYYDITADGNWEHRSIPNTPHTLERVAEKLSCSPEELRETINRVKPLIYEARLKRVPPGLDDKIITAWNGMMISALAEAARVLRHAPYLEAACRAADFLLSTLSRPDGGLYRTYRTGKAHLNAYLEDYAYIVEALIDVYEAGGEERYLREAVRLGERLLRDFLDKEHGGFFTTANDHEVLILRGREGPDGATPSGNAVSAMALARLSFHEDREDLRDAATQAVRAYGQQISRIPRGFAKTIMAAEFLLNGPVELAFIGSPSDERHDRLLDEVARHFVPHRIIAHGNPDALESQHPLLKGKGLVEGQAALYVCRNYACQAPLTDPENAAQALTETPQEDSTSRTLASQGVPGTATVQGTAAYVSRILARSSGPAAHGYTTLGATGLTNSRIGFGGYRTGIDQEGHRAALLKAIREGCNLIDTSTNYADGDSERLVGSVLQELISQQEITRDNVIVVSKIGYVQGKNLQHAKSREKAGRAYPDMVKYGEDIWHCLHPEFLEDQLTGSLDRFGLATLDVCLLHNPEYFLSDAKQRKLTVDASTLDELRTEFYRRLEQAFVYLEQQIDSGRIQYYGVSSNTSTARPEDPEATSLSRMLEAAQRAAQQTGKSHHGFRVLQLPMNLFESGALLIPNTGQENTVLEFAREHRVAVLVNRPLNAIPADRRGMIRLAAPRYEPVETPFETQHQAVLALEDTFRKDFAALIPYSGKGLEPKDFFSLADELGRLRSQIHNLEHWDQIESQMIAPHINQALQVTTRHMNQDKATDWENWQTRYVSKFLLLLKIIRQEAAKKSERHLQSVTATLDGFLPKEKHGEPLSRKALWCLTSTPGVTCVLNGIRTTDYVEDSLTILGWEPLPKPQPVFESMQAQ
;
A
#
# COMPACT_ATOMS: atom_id res chain seq x y z
N MET A 1 24.88 36.51 -20.66
CA MET A 1 24.62 37.15 -19.36
C MET A 1 25.81 38.03 -19.01
N SER A 2 25.60 39.33 -18.82
CA SER A 2 26.58 40.23 -18.21
C SER A 2 26.43 40.15 -16.68
N ASP A 3 27.46 39.61 -16.05
CA ASP A 3 27.63 39.39 -14.61
C ASP A 3 27.40 40.69 -13.79
N PRO A 4 26.45 40.73 -12.83
CA PRO A 4 26.24 41.90 -11.97
C PRO A 4 27.22 41.97 -10.78
N HIS A 5 28.12 41.00 -10.57
CA HIS A 5 29.01 41.00 -9.41
C HIS A 5 30.50 40.84 -9.77
N PRO A 6 31.20 41.93 -10.11
CA PRO A 6 32.66 41.91 -10.08
C PRO A 6 33.12 41.82 -8.61
N THR A 7 34.02 40.87 -8.30
CA THR A 7 34.96 40.79 -7.13
C THR A 7 34.76 39.79 -5.98
N ARG A 8 34.02 38.68 -6.09
CA ARG A 8 34.04 37.59 -5.07
C ARG A 8 34.79 36.33 -5.55
N SER A 9 35.73 35.84 -4.73
CA SER A 9 36.46 34.59 -5.03
C SER A 9 35.49 33.40 -4.97
N PRO A 10 35.56 32.45 -5.92
CA PRO A 10 34.66 31.31 -5.92
C PRO A 10 34.91 30.37 -4.74
N ASN A 11 33.86 29.73 -4.24
CA ASN A 11 33.92 28.58 -3.35
C ASN A 11 34.12 27.26 -4.16
N ARG A 12 34.01 26.10 -3.50
CA ARG A 12 34.31 24.79 -4.10
C ARG A 12 33.32 24.36 -5.18
N LEU A 13 32.10 24.90 -5.18
CA LEU A 13 31.07 24.55 -6.16
C LEU A 13 31.45 24.92 -7.59
N ILE A 14 32.47 25.76 -7.81
CA ILE A 14 32.99 26.10 -9.14
C ILE A 14 33.53 24.88 -9.91
N HIS A 15 33.79 23.77 -9.22
CA HIS A 15 34.27 22.52 -9.81
C HIS A 15 33.16 21.50 -10.10
N GLU A 16 31.93 21.82 -9.73
CA GLU A 16 30.75 20.99 -10.00
C GLU A 16 30.24 21.21 -11.42
N THR A 17 29.44 20.25 -11.91
CA THR A 17 28.80 20.38 -13.23
C THR A 17 27.37 20.85 -13.16
N SER A 18 26.66 20.61 -12.05
CA SER A 18 25.27 21.03 -11.89
C SER A 18 25.12 22.54 -12.08
N PRO A 19 24.23 23.01 -12.98
CA PRO A 19 23.90 24.43 -13.10
C PRO A 19 23.43 25.05 -11.78
N TYR A 20 22.67 24.30 -10.97
CA TYR A 20 22.20 24.74 -9.66
C TYR A 20 23.37 24.98 -8.69
N LEU A 21 24.33 24.05 -8.61
CA LEU A 21 25.49 24.22 -7.73
C LEU A 21 26.41 25.35 -8.22
N LEU A 22 26.64 25.44 -9.54
CA LEU A 22 27.45 26.47 -10.15
C LEU A 22 26.88 27.88 -9.91
N GLN A 23 25.56 28.04 -9.89
CA GLN A 23 24.92 29.31 -9.56
C GLN A 23 25.35 29.84 -8.17
N HIS A 24 25.58 28.94 -7.22
CA HIS A 24 25.97 29.28 -5.85
C HIS A 24 27.49 29.40 -5.63
N ALA A 25 28.30 29.27 -6.68
CA ALA A 25 29.76 29.22 -6.58
C ALA A 25 30.40 30.53 -6.11
N HIS A 26 29.72 31.67 -6.28
CA HIS A 26 30.23 33.00 -5.90
C HIS A 26 29.56 33.58 -4.64
N ASN A 27 28.73 32.80 -3.95
CA ASN A 27 28.06 33.24 -2.73
C ASN A 27 29.10 33.43 -1.61
N PRO A 28 28.90 34.37 -0.68
CA PRO A 28 29.80 34.59 0.46
C PRO A 28 29.83 33.41 1.45
N VAL A 29 28.86 32.49 1.38
CA VAL A 29 28.88 31.22 2.10
C VAL A 29 29.94 30.30 1.49
N ASP A 30 30.78 29.68 2.32
CA ASP A 30 31.77 28.68 1.91
C ASP A 30 31.07 27.34 1.69
N TRP A 31 30.39 27.22 0.56
CA TRP A 31 29.67 26.00 0.20
C TRP A 31 30.61 24.87 -0.21
N TYR A 32 30.28 23.67 0.26
CA TYR A 32 30.85 22.42 -0.18
C TYR A 32 29.79 21.62 -0.95
N PRO A 33 30.19 20.86 -1.99
CA PRO A 33 29.36 19.78 -2.48
C PRO A 33 29.25 18.69 -1.41
N TRP A 34 28.19 17.87 -1.48
CA TRP A 34 28.13 16.68 -0.62
C TRP A 34 29.22 15.69 -1.03
N GLY A 35 30.10 15.35 -0.10
CA GLY A 35 31.15 14.36 -0.35
C GLY A 35 32.14 14.22 0.80
N PRO A 36 33.15 13.35 0.63
CA PRO A 36 34.10 13.02 1.70
C PRO A 36 34.79 14.24 2.32
N GLU A 37 35.11 15.27 1.54
CA GLU A 37 35.77 16.49 2.04
C GLU A 37 34.90 17.19 3.10
N ALA A 38 33.64 17.49 2.79
CA ALA A 38 32.73 18.18 3.71
C ALA A 38 32.43 17.33 4.95
N LEU A 39 32.16 16.03 4.74
CA LEU A 39 31.80 15.10 5.80
C LEU A 39 32.96 14.86 6.77
N GLN A 40 34.19 14.74 6.26
CA GLN A 40 35.38 14.59 7.10
C GLN A 40 35.70 15.90 7.83
N LEU A 41 35.58 17.05 7.15
CA LEU A 41 35.79 18.35 7.77
C LEU A 41 34.85 18.60 8.94
N ALA A 42 33.57 18.24 8.81
CA ALA A 42 32.59 18.36 9.90
C ALA A 42 32.99 17.51 11.11
N LYS A 43 33.54 16.31 10.89
CA LYS A 43 34.04 15.43 11.96
C LYS A 43 35.33 15.97 12.60
N GLU A 44 36.28 16.44 11.80
CA GLU A 44 37.56 16.98 12.28
C GLU A 44 37.40 18.28 13.05
N GLN A 45 36.54 19.17 12.57
CA GLN A 45 36.25 20.45 13.23
C GLN A 45 35.18 20.33 14.32
N ASP A 46 34.54 19.17 14.44
CA ASP A 46 33.45 18.90 15.37
C ASP A 46 32.26 19.87 15.23
N LYS A 47 31.93 20.24 13.99
CA LYS A 47 30.88 21.21 13.66
C LYS A 47 29.65 20.53 13.05
N PRO A 48 28.43 21.00 13.34
CA PRO A 48 27.25 20.54 12.63
C PRO A 48 27.33 20.85 11.12
N LEU A 49 26.69 20.01 10.32
CA LEU A 49 26.49 20.27 8.89
C LEU A 49 25.23 21.13 8.72
N LEU A 50 25.30 22.12 7.85
CA LEU A 50 24.12 22.83 7.34
C LEU A 50 23.92 22.38 5.90
N LEU A 51 22.95 21.50 5.69
CA LEU A 51 22.60 20.96 4.39
C LEU A 51 21.48 21.79 3.75
N SER A 52 21.71 22.31 2.55
CA SER A 52 20.71 22.98 1.73
C SER A 52 20.50 22.20 0.43
N ILE A 53 19.28 21.73 0.19
CA ILE A 53 18.89 20.96 -1.01
C ILE A 53 17.89 21.78 -1.86
N GLY A 54 18.12 21.81 -3.17
CA GLY A 54 17.27 22.47 -4.17
C GLY A 54 17.60 22.03 -5.60
N TYR A 55 17.14 22.79 -6.58
CA TYR A 55 17.39 22.57 -8.03
C TYR A 55 17.26 23.90 -8.78
N SER A 56 17.73 23.93 -10.03
CA SER A 56 17.93 25.15 -10.83
C SER A 56 16.65 25.94 -11.12
N ALA A 57 15.54 25.26 -11.45
CA ALA A 57 14.27 25.92 -11.77
C ALA A 57 13.43 26.34 -10.53
N CYS A 58 13.92 26.08 -9.31
CA CYS A 58 13.19 26.36 -8.08
C CYS A 58 13.14 27.86 -7.74
N HIS A 59 12.00 28.52 -7.94
CA HIS A 59 11.81 29.95 -7.60
C HIS A 59 12.17 30.30 -6.15
N TRP A 60 11.64 29.57 -5.16
CA TRP A 60 11.91 29.85 -3.74
C TRP A 60 13.37 29.60 -3.35
N CYS A 61 14.10 28.78 -4.10
CA CYS A 61 15.52 28.56 -3.92
C CYS A 61 16.31 29.82 -4.31
N HIS A 62 15.93 30.48 -5.41
CA HIS A 62 16.48 31.78 -5.84
C HIS A 62 16.13 32.90 -4.86
N VAL A 63 14.92 32.91 -4.32
CA VAL A 63 14.51 33.88 -3.27
C VAL A 63 15.37 33.70 -2.01
N MET A 64 15.52 32.47 -1.53
CA MET A 64 16.36 32.16 -0.37
C MET A 64 17.82 32.53 -0.61
N GLU A 65 18.34 32.33 -1.82
CA GLU A 65 19.67 32.76 -2.21
C GLU A 65 19.85 34.27 -2.06
N ARG A 66 19.04 35.05 -2.78
CA ARG A 66 19.16 36.52 -2.82
C ARG A 66 18.98 37.16 -1.45
N GLU A 67 18.04 36.65 -0.67
CA GLU A 67 17.72 37.25 0.62
C GLU A 67 18.66 36.80 1.76
N SER A 68 19.12 35.55 1.73
CA SER A 68 19.86 34.95 2.85
C SER A 68 21.29 34.52 2.51
N PHE A 69 21.51 33.79 1.41
CA PHE A 69 22.84 33.25 1.10
C PHE A 69 23.81 34.27 0.52
N GLU A 70 23.31 35.35 -0.10
CA GLU A 70 24.11 36.48 -0.58
C GLU A 70 24.42 37.54 0.50
N ASN A 71 23.73 37.45 1.65
CA ASN A 71 23.90 38.38 2.77
C ASN A 71 25.17 38.06 3.58
N ASP A 72 26.14 38.97 3.59
CA ASP A 72 27.44 38.78 4.25
C ASP A 72 27.36 38.52 5.76
N GLU A 73 26.37 39.08 6.47
CA GLU A 73 26.22 38.87 7.92
C GLU A 73 25.73 37.45 8.21
N ILE A 74 24.75 36.97 7.44
CA ILE A 74 24.23 35.60 7.55
C ILE A 74 25.31 34.60 7.13
N ALA A 75 26.00 34.85 6.01
CA ALA A 75 27.08 33.99 5.53
C ALA A 75 28.24 33.88 6.54
N THR A 76 28.59 34.98 7.21
CA THR A 76 29.60 34.96 8.28
C THR A 76 29.17 34.06 9.44
N LEU A 77 27.89 34.07 9.84
CA LEU A 77 27.37 33.17 10.87
C LEU A 77 27.41 31.71 10.42
N MET A 78 27.00 31.44 9.19
CA MET A 78 27.01 30.10 8.58
C MET A 78 28.43 29.53 8.57
N ASN A 79 29.39 30.23 7.96
CA ASN A 79 30.78 29.78 7.82
C ASN A 79 31.50 29.60 9.16
N ARG A 80 31.11 30.38 10.19
CA ARG A 80 31.72 30.28 11.52
C ARG A 80 31.31 28.99 12.24
N HIS A 81 30.02 28.67 12.24
CA HIS A 81 29.45 27.65 13.11
C HIS A 81 29.17 26.31 12.41
N TYR A 82 29.11 26.28 11.08
CA TYR A 82 28.68 25.11 10.31
C TYR A 82 29.66 24.77 9.20
N VAL A 83 29.67 23.49 8.80
CA VAL A 83 30.14 23.09 7.47
C VAL A 83 28.94 23.14 6.54
N CYS A 84 28.96 24.08 5.60
CA CYS A 84 27.81 24.38 4.74
C CYS A 84 27.86 23.51 3.48
N VAL A 85 26.84 22.68 3.28
CA VAL A 85 26.76 21.74 2.15
C VAL A 85 25.57 22.09 1.26
N LYS A 86 25.82 22.16 -0.05
CA LYS A 86 24.82 22.42 -1.08
C LYS A 86 24.62 21.19 -1.94
N VAL A 87 23.37 20.82 -2.21
CA VAL A 87 23.01 19.62 -2.98
C VAL A 87 21.95 19.94 -4.03
N ASP A 88 22.19 19.48 -5.25
CA ASP A 88 21.19 19.41 -6.31
C ASP A 88 20.39 18.10 -6.16
N ARG A 89 19.08 18.21 -5.92
CA ARG A 89 18.20 17.04 -5.77
C ARG A 89 18.12 16.21 -7.05
N GLU A 90 18.32 16.82 -8.21
CA GLU A 90 18.27 16.12 -9.49
C GLU A 90 19.50 15.23 -9.67
N GLU A 91 20.63 15.55 -9.03
CA GLU A 91 21.84 14.75 -9.03
C GLU A 91 21.90 13.75 -7.85
N ARG A 92 21.32 14.11 -6.70
CA ARG A 92 21.30 13.31 -5.47
C ARG A 92 19.87 13.11 -4.90
N PRO A 93 19.00 12.38 -5.61
CA PRO A 93 17.63 12.11 -5.14
C PRO A 93 17.60 11.28 -3.85
N ASP A 94 18.64 10.49 -3.56
CA ASP A 94 18.79 9.76 -2.30
C ASP A 94 18.84 10.69 -1.08
N LEU A 95 19.65 11.74 -1.13
CA LEU A 95 19.75 12.71 -0.04
C LEU A 95 18.44 13.50 0.11
N ASP A 96 17.83 13.86 -1.02
CA ASP A 96 16.54 14.55 -1.06
C ASP A 96 15.44 13.72 -0.37
N GLU A 97 15.30 12.44 -0.73
CA GLU A 97 14.33 11.51 -0.14
C GLU A 97 14.51 11.40 1.39
N ILE A 98 15.73 11.10 1.83
CA ILE A 98 16.09 10.91 3.24
C ILE A 98 15.73 12.14 4.08
N TYR A 99 16.17 13.31 3.64
CA TYR A 99 16.03 14.53 4.43
C TYR A 99 14.68 15.22 4.25
N MET A 100 13.95 14.95 3.16
CA MET A 100 12.55 15.35 3.03
C MET A 100 11.68 14.61 4.04
N GLN A 101 11.89 13.29 4.22
CA GLN A 101 11.18 12.52 5.25
C GLN A 101 11.46 13.06 6.66
N ALA A 102 12.72 13.37 6.96
CA ALA A 102 13.08 14.01 8.22
C ALA A 102 12.38 15.37 8.40
N THR A 103 12.32 16.18 7.34
CA THR A 103 11.68 17.50 7.34
C THR A 103 10.18 17.40 7.60
N ILE A 104 9.47 16.53 6.88
CA ILE A 104 8.03 16.29 7.05
C ILE A 104 7.73 15.82 8.47
N ALA A 105 8.54 14.89 9.00
CA ALA A 105 8.37 14.37 10.36
C ALA A 105 8.61 15.44 11.44
N MET A 106 9.52 16.39 11.21
CA MET A 106 9.78 17.50 12.15
C MET A 106 8.75 18.63 12.03
N ASN A 107 8.16 18.85 10.85
CA ASN A 107 7.33 20.03 10.55
C ASN A 107 5.83 19.71 10.42
N GLN A 108 5.33 18.78 11.23
CA GLN A 108 3.90 18.45 11.32
C GLN A 108 3.28 18.06 9.97
N GLY A 109 4.03 17.33 9.14
CA GLY A 109 3.57 16.89 7.82
C GLY A 109 3.91 17.83 6.67
N ASN A 110 4.56 18.97 6.93
CA ASN A 110 4.94 19.93 5.87
C ASN A 110 6.38 19.71 5.41
N GLY A 111 6.60 19.73 4.10
CA GLY A 111 7.91 19.67 3.46
C GLY A 111 7.94 20.54 2.20
N GLY A 112 9.08 20.61 1.53
CA GLY A 112 9.25 21.35 0.27
C GLY A 112 10.63 21.96 0.11
N TRP A 113 10.87 22.52 -1.07
CA TRP A 113 12.13 23.19 -1.42
C TRP A 113 11.97 24.72 -1.38
N PRO A 114 13.03 25.49 -1.03
CA PRO A 114 14.36 25.02 -0.62
C PRO A 114 14.30 24.30 0.72
N MET A 115 15.06 23.21 0.84
CA MET A 115 15.12 22.42 2.06
C MET A 115 16.41 22.74 2.82
N THR A 116 16.29 23.12 4.10
CA THR A 116 17.42 23.49 4.97
C THR A 116 17.42 22.61 6.20
N VAL A 117 18.46 21.79 6.35
CA VAL A 117 18.56 20.77 7.40
C VAL A 117 19.87 20.89 8.15
N PHE A 118 19.80 20.88 9.47
CA PHE A 118 20.95 20.89 10.37
C PHE A 118 21.22 19.46 10.80
N LEU A 119 22.44 18.98 10.58
CA LEU A 119 22.84 17.60 10.87
C LEU A 119 24.01 17.55 11.85
N THR A 120 24.11 16.45 12.60
CA THR A 120 25.33 16.10 13.30
C THR A 120 26.46 15.79 12.30
N PRO A 121 27.75 15.75 12.72
CA PRO A 121 28.84 15.25 11.88
C PRO A 121 28.64 13.81 11.38
N ASP A 122 27.77 13.04 12.03
CA ASP A 122 27.35 11.70 11.64
C ASP A 122 26.05 11.70 10.81
N GLN A 123 25.71 12.85 10.21
CA GLN A 123 24.63 13.05 9.24
C GLN A 123 23.21 12.93 9.82
N GLN A 124 23.06 12.82 11.14
CA GLN A 124 21.75 12.65 11.79
C GLN A 124 21.02 14.00 11.91
N PRO A 125 19.71 14.08 11.56
CA PRO A 125 18.95 15.32 11.63
C PRO A 125 18.81 15.88 13.05
N ILE A 126 19.19 17.14 13.24
CA ILE A 126 19.01 17.93 14.45
C ILE A 126 17.72 18.77 14.34
N PHE A 127 17.57 19.48 13.23
CA PHE A 127 16.45 20.38 12.95
C PHE A 127 16.30 20.56 11.43
N ALA A 128 15.09 20.80 10.95
CA ALA A 128 14.80 20.94 9.53
C ALA A 128 13.71 21.98 9.27
N GLY A 129 13.82 22.69 8.15
CA GLY A 129 12.80 23.61 7.66
C GLY A 129 12.92 23.84 6.16
N THR A 130 11.99 24.61 5.62
CA THR A 130 12.01 24.99 4.20
C THR A 130 12.68 26.35 4.03
N TYR A 131 11.90 27.38 3.68
CA TYR A 131 12.37 28.76 3.60
C TYR A 131 12.42 29.41 5.00
N PHE A 132 13.53 30.10 5.29
CA PHE A 132 13.69 30.95 6.46
C PHE A 132 13.92 32.40 6.03
N PRO A 133 13.13 33.38 6.53
CA PRO A 133 13.33 34.78 6.17
C PRO A 133 14.65 35.31 6.76
N PRO A 134 15.28 36.34 6.14
CA PRO A 134 16.56 36.88 6.64
C PRO A 134 16.45 37.51 8.04
N THR A 135 15.25 37.96 8.42
CA THR A 135 14.96 38.62 9.71
C THR A 135 13.71 38.03 10.34
N ASP A 136 13.59 38.09 11.67
CA ASP A 136 12.40 37.69 12.42
C ASP A 136 11.15 38.46 11.91
N LYS A 137 10.25 37.77 11.23
CA LYS A 137 9.03 38.32 10.61
C LYS A 137 7.89 37.30 10.63
N TRP A 138 6.65 37.79 10.60
CA TRP A 138 5.42 36.98 10.57
C TRP A 138 5.31 35.94 11.70
N GLY A 139 5.86 36.24 12.89
CA GLY A 139 5.87 35.32 14.03
C GLY A 139 6.80 34.11 13.85
N ARG A 140 7.70 34.14 12.86
CA ARG A 140 8.72 33.11 12.62
C ARG A 140 10.11 33.67 12.89
N PRO A 141 11.03 32.87 13.49
CA PRO A 141 12.42 33.29 13.64
C PRO A 141 13.07 33.44 12.27
N GLY A 142 13.85 34.49 12.09
CA GLY A 142 14.70 34.67 10.93
C GLY A 142 15.88 33.70 10.94
N PHE A 143 16.51 33.55 9.78
CA PHE A 143 17.54 32.54 9.58
C PHE A 143 18.74 32.75 10.51
N GLY A 144 19.17 34.00 10.72
CA GLY A 144 20.23 34.35 11.69
C GLY A 144 19.90 33.94 13.13
N THR A 145 18.62 34.01 13.54
CA THR A 145 18.16 33.58 14.87
C THR A 145 18.20 32.07 15.02
N VAL A 146 17.77 31.32 13.99
CA VAL A 146 17.83 29.86 13.96
C VAL A 146 19.29 29.38 14.01
N LEU A 147 20.16 29.96 13.18
CA LEU A 147 21.59 29.65 13.13
C LEU A 147 22.28 29.81 14.48
N LYS A 148 22.01 30.89 15.22
CA LYS A 148 22.62 31.11 16.54
C LYS A 148 22.12 30.11 17.58
N LYS A 149 20.81 29.86 17.64
CA LYS A 149 20.21 28.94 18.62
C LYS A 149 20.74 27.51 18.51
N ILE A 150 20.91 27.01 17.29
CA ILE A 150 21.43 25.66 17.06
C ILE A 150 22.92 25.59 17.43
N ALA A 151 23.71 26.60 17.05
CA ALA A 151 25.13 26.69 17.39
C ALA A 151 25.37 26.77 18.91
N GLU A 152 24.64 27.64 19.61
CA GLU A 152 24.68 27.74 21.08
C GLU A 152 24.28 26.43 21.77
N GLY A 153 23.28 25.73 21.23
CA GLY A 153 22.89 24.41 21.71
C GLY A 153 24.02 23.39 21.56
N TRP A 154 24.68 23.35 20.40
CA TRP A 154 25.78 22.43 20.11
C TRP A 154 26.99 22.70 21.00
N GLU A 155 27.34 23.96 21.23
CA GLU A 155 28.45 24.33 22.12
C GLU A 155 28.17 24.01 23.59
N ARG A 156 26.92 24.16 24.05
CA ARG A 156 26.55 24.00 25.46
C ARG A 156 26.32 22.55 25.88
N ASP A 157 25.62 21.76 25.07
CA ASP A 157 25.17 20.41 25.43
C ASP A 157 25.13 19.47 24.21
N ARG A 158 26.30 19.28 23.60
CA ARG A 158 26.47 18.38 22.45
C ARG A 158 25.94 16.96 22.68
N PRO A 159 26.25 16.27 23.80
CA PRO A 159 25.77 14.91 24.01
C PRO A 159 24.25 14.81 23.98
N ALA A 160 23.53 15.78 24.57
CA ALA A 160 22.07 15.78 24.54
C ALA A 160 21.50 15.97 23.13
N ILE A 161 22.12 16.82 22.30
CA ILE A 161 21.70 17.03 20.90
C ILE A 161 21.97 15.78 20.07
N ALA A 162 23.16 15.19 20.19
CA ALA A 162 23.51 13.97 19.47
C ALA A 162 22.58 12.81 19.86
N ASP A 163 22.30 12.62 21.14
CA ASP A 163 21.35 11.61 21.62
C ASP A 163 19.92 11.86 21.10
N SER A 164 19.50 13.12 21.02
CA SER A 164 18.19 13.49 20.48
C SER A 164 18.10 13.19 18.97
N ALA A 165 19.13 13.54 18.21
CA ALA A 165 19.24 13.27 16.78
C ALA A 165 19.29 11.76 16.48
N ALA A 166 20.03 10.99 17.29
CA ALA A 166 20.10 9.53 17.20
C ALA A 166 18.73 8.89 17.49
N ARG A 167 18.03 9.28 18.57
CA ARG A 167 16.67 8.80 18.87
C ARG A 167 15.64 9.20 17.82
N PHE A 168 15.80 10.37 17.17
CA PHE A 168 14.95 10.75 16.06
C PHE A 168 15.22 9.87 14.84
N THR A 169 16.50 9.64 14.51
CA THR A 169 16.91 8.80 13.38
C THR A 169 16.43 7.35 13.56
N ASP A 170 16.55 6.77 14.75
CA ASP A 170 16.06 5.41 15.07
C ASP A 170 14.52 5.31 14.94
N ARG A 171 13.79 6.35 15.35
CA ARG A 171 12.34 6.45 15.12
C ARG A 171 12.00 6.56 13.64
N LEU A 172 12.77 7.34 12.87
CA LEU A 172 12.58 7.47 11.42
C LEU A 172 12.81 6.13 10.72
N GLN A 173 13.91 5.42 11.07
CA GLN A 173 14.21 4.08 10.56
C GLN A 173 13.13 3.07 10.95
N THR A 174 12.62 3.12 12.18
CA THR A 174 11.54 2.22 12.64
C THR A 174 10.21 2.51 11.92
N ALA A 175 9.88 3.79 11.69
CA ALA A 175 8.69 4.19 10.94
C ALA A 175 8.75 3.78 9.46
N MET A 176 9.97 3.64 8.91
CA MET A 176 10.22 3.16 7.56
C MET A 176 10.31 1.63 7.45
N ARG A 177 10.08 0.87 8.54
CA ARG A 177 10.02 -0.60 8.46
C ARG A 177 8.93 -1.04 7.50
N VAL A 178 9.33 -1.90 6.57
CA VAL A 178 8.47 -2.40 5.49
C VAL A 178 7.43 -3.35 6.09
N PRO A 179 6.13 -3.10 5.87
CA PRO A 179 5.11 -4.07 6.25
C PRO A 179 5.26 -5.38 5.48
N ALA A 180 4.67 -6.46 6.00
CA ALA A 180 4.66 -7.72 5.26
C ALA A 180 3.97 -7.53 3.89
N PRO A 181 4.53 -8.09 2.80
CA PRO A 181 3.91 -8.03 1.47
C PRO A 181 2.48 -8.57 1.50
N THR A 182 1.57 -7.93 0.79
CA THR A 182 0.17 -8.36 0.69
C THR A 182 -0.27 -8.49 -0.76
N THR A 183 -1.26 -9.34 -1.05
CA THR A 183 -1.86 -9.39 -2.39
C THR A 183 -2.36 -8.04 -2.85
N VAL A 184 -2.22 -7.83 -4.16
CA VAL A 184 -2.91 -6.80 -4.93
C VAL A 184 -3.74 -7.54 -5.99
N GLY A 185 -5.00 -7.19 -6.14
CA GLY A 185 -5.91 -7.82 -7.09
C GLY A 185 -6.80 -6.80 -7.78
N GLN A 186 -7.82 -7.30 -8.49
CA GLN A 186 -8.80 -6.47 -9.20
C GLN A 186 -9.51 -5.45 -8.29
N GLN A 187 -9.63 -5.73 -6.99
CA GLN A 187 -10.24 -4.81 -6.03
C GLN A 187 -9.48 -3.48 -5.92
N GLU A 188 -8.15 -3.51 -5.90
CA GLU A 188 -7.34 -2.31 -5.82
C GLU A 188 -7.49 -1.42 -7.08
N LEU A 189 -7.69 -2.04 -8.26
CA LEU A 189 -7.97 -1.33 -9.51
C LEU A 189 -9.31 -0.56 -9.40
N ASP A 190 -10.38 -1.25 -9.02
CA ASP A 190 -11.71 -0.63 -8.88
C ASP A 190 -11.68 0.49 -7.83
N SER A 191 -10.97 0.27 -6.71
CA SER A 191 -10.81 1.27 -5.65
C SER A 191 -10.04 2.51 -6.11
N ALA A 192 -9.05 2.36 -6.99
CA ALA A 192 -8.35 3.50 -7.58
C ALA A 192 -9.29 4.36 -8.43
N VAL A 193 -10.14 3.75 -9.26
CA VAL A 193 -11.12 4.45 -10.10
C VAL A 193 -12.12 5.23 -9.24
N GLU A 194 -12.61 4.62 -8.15
CA GLU A 194 -13.51 5.29 -7.19
C GLU A 194 -12.85 6.54 -6.58
N GLN A 195 -11.57 6.46 -6.20
CA GLN A 195 -10.84 7.60 -5.66
C GLN A 195 -10.59 8.70 -6.70
N PHE A 196 -10.23 8.35 -7.94
CA PHE A 196 -10.12 9.34 -9.02
C PHE A 196 -11.46 10.02 -9.29
N SER A 197 -12.56 9.26 -9.32
CA SER A 197 -13.89 9.82 -9.54
C SER A 197 -14.36 10.73 -8.40
N ALA A 198 -13.93 10.49 -7.16
CA ALA A 198 -14.29 11.33 -6.01
C ALA A 198 -13.59 12.70 -6.04
N ASP A 199 -12.35 12.74 -6.52
CA ASP A 199 -11.52 13.94 -6.55
C ASP A 199 -11.54 14.69 -7.89
N PHE A 200 -12.26 14.17 -8.89
CA PHE A 200 -12.34 14.73 -10.23
C PHE A 200 -13.06 16.09 -10.27
N ASP A 201 -12.41 17.08 -10.89
CA ASP A 201 -13.00 18.38 -11.17
C ASP A 201 -13.78 18.33 -12.49
N SER A 202 -15.11 18.24 -12.41
CA SER A 202 -15.98 18.18 -13.58
C SER A 202 -16.08 19.50 -14.37
N ILE A 203 -15.65 20.63 -13.80
CA ILE A 203 -15.72 21.95 -14.43
C ILE A 203 -14.48 22.18 -15.29
N TYR A 204 -13.30 22.04 -14.69
CA TYR A 204 -12.02 22.37 -15.33
C TYR A 204 -11.15 21.15 -15.64
N GLY A 205 -11.58 19.94 -15.32
CA GLY A 205 -10.75 18.74 -15.45
C GLY A 205 -9.59 18.71 -14.44
N GLY A 206 -8.93 17.57 -14.34
CA GLY A 206 -7.92 17.29 -13.32
C GLY A 206 -8.53 16.75 -12.02
N PHE A 207 -7.66 16.61 -11.02
CA PHE A 207 -8.01 16.05 -9.72
C PHE A 207 -7.54 16.99 -8.61
N GLY A 208 -8.39 17.25 -7.62
CA GLY A 208 -8.09 18.16 -6.51
C GLY A 208 -8.27 19.64 -6.84
N GLN A 209 -7.64 20.50 -6.03
CA GLN A 209 -7.74 21.97 -6.09
C GLN A 209 -6.43 22.59 -6.58
N ALA A 210 -6.41 23.91 -6.83
CA ALA A 210 -5.21 24.64 -7.19
C ALA A 210 -4.15 24.64 -6.06
N PRO A 211 -2.83 24.58 -6.37
CA PRO A 211 -2.25 24.45 -7.71
C PRO A 211 -2.46 23.05 -8.32
N LYS A 212 -2.62 22.97 -9.65
CA LYS A 212 -2.90 21.72 -10.38
C LYS A 212 -1.67 21.21 -11.14
N PHE A 213 -1.32 19.95 -10.90
CA PHE A 213 -0.27 19.22 -11.61
C PHE A 213 -0.87 18.29 -12.67
N PRO A 214 -0.20 18.09 -13.83
CA PRO A 214 -0.65 17.14 -14.85
C PRO A 214 -0.69 15.70 -14.32
N PRO A 215 -1.85 15.03 -14.27
CA PRO A 215 -1.97 13.70 -13.66
C PRO A 215 -1.68 12.57 -14.67
N ALA A 216 -0.59 12.66 -15.44
CA ALA A 216 -0.33 11.81 -16.61
C ALA A 216 -0.44 10.30 -16.33
N THR A 217 0.18 9.82 -15.24
CA THR A 217 0.13 8.41 -14.80
C THR A 217 -1.28 7.97 -14.41
N GLY A 218 -2.04 8.83 -13.72
CA GLY A 218 -3.43 8.55 -13.36
C GLY A 218 -4.33 8.46 -14.59
N LEU A 219 -4.13 9.35 -15.58
CA LEU A 219 -4.87 9.32 -16.84
C LEU A 219 -4.55 8.06 -17.66
N ALA A 220 -3.27 7.65 -17.73
CA ALA A 220 -2.86 6.42 -18.39
C ALA A 220 -3.47 5.17 -17.75
N PHE A 221 -3.61 5.16 -16.41
CA PHE A 221 -4.35 4.12 -15.69
C PHE A 221 -5.84 4.14 -16.06
N LEU A 222 -6.49 5.30 -16.06
CA LEU A 222 -7.92 5.42 -16.41
C LEU A 222 -8.22 4.98 -17.85
N LEU A 223 -7.32 5.22 -18.82
CA LEU A 223 -7.46 4.70 -20.19
C LEU A 223 -7.49 3.16 -20.22
N ARG A 224 -6.65 2.50 -19.42
CA ARG A 224 -6.64 1.04 -19.27
C ARG A 224 -7.91 0.53 -18.61
N GLN A 225 -8.40 1.24 -17.59
CA GLN A 225 -9.67 0.90 -16.95
C GLN A 225 -10.86 1.08 -17.90
N TYR A 226 -10.88 2.12 -18.72
CA TYR A 226 -11.89 2.26 -19.78
C TYR A 226 -11.81 1.11 -20.79
N HIS A 227 -10.61 0.75 -21.26
CA HIS A 227 -10.43 -0.40 -22.16
C HIS A 227 -10.95 -1.71 -21.53
N ARG A 228 -10.78 -1.90 -20.21
CA ARG A 228 -11.25 -3.09 -19.50
C ARG A 228 -12.78 -3.08 -19.29
N THR A 229 -13.36 -1.96 -18.89
CA THR A 229 -14.75 -1.92 -18.39
C THR A 229 -15.75 -1.27 -19.34
N GLY A 230 -15.30 -0.53 -20.35
CA GLY A 230 -16.16 0.27 -21.23
C GLY A 230 -16.93 1.39 -20.53
N THR A 231 -16.51 1.83 -19.33
CA THR A 231 -17.27 2.81 -18.54
C THR A 231 -17.07 4.24 -19.05
N ASP A 232 -18.09 4.84 -19.66
CA ASP A 232 -18.02 6.19 -20.26
C ASP A 232 -17.56 7.29 -19.31
N HIS A 233 -17.96 7.24 -18.03
CA HIS A 233 -17.53 8.23 -17.04
C HIS A 233 -16.00 8.23 -16.84
N VAL A 234 -15.36 7.05 -16.94
CA VAL A 234 -13.90 6.93 -16.84
C VAL A 234 -13.22 7.63 -18.01
N LEU A 235 -13.71 7.41 -19.23
CA LEU A 235 -13.20 8.09 -20.42
C LEU A 235 -13.45 9.61 -20.35
N HIS A 236 -14.63 10.02 -19.85
CA HIS A 236 -14.96 11.43 -19.68
C HIS A 236 -13.97 12.16 -18.78
N MET A 237 -13.57 11.56 -17.65
CA MET A 237 -12.54 12.13 -16.77
C MET A 237 -11.22 12.37 -17.51
N VAL A 238 -10.82 11.43 -18.37
CA VAL A 238 -9.59 11.53 -19.15
C VAL A 238 -9.70 12.65 -20.18
N CYS A 239 -10.68 12.59 -21.07
CA CYS A 239 -10.83 13.56 -22.16
C CYS A 239 -11.00 14.99 -21.61
N LYS A 240 -11.86 15.17 -20.60
CA LYS A 240 -12.10 16.49 -20.00
C LYS A 240 -10.82 17.10 -19.41
N THR A 241 -9.96 16.29 -18.81
CA THR A 241 -8.69 16.74 -18.25
C THR A 241 -7.69 17.08 -19.36
N LEU A 242 -7.52 16.21 -20.34
CA LEU A 242 -6.62 16.44 -21.48
C LEU A 242 -7.03 17.67 -22.31
N ASP A 243 -8.33 17.84 -22.56
CA ASP A 243 -8.87 18.97 -23.31
C ASP A 243 -8.64 20.29 -22.56
N ALA A 244 -8.86 20.30 -21.24
CA ALA A 244 -8.68 21.50 -20.43
C ALA A 244 -7.20 21.91 -20.32
N MET A 245 -6.28 20.96 -20.14
CA MET A 245 -4.85 21.23 -20.13
C MET A 245 -4.37 21.76 -21.48
N ALA A 246 -4.77 21.13 -22.59
CA ALA A 246 -4.37 21.55 -23.93
C ALA A 246 -4.98 22.90 -24.35
N ALA A 247 -6.16 23.25 -23.83
CA ALA A 247 -6.80 24.55 -24.06
C ALA A 247 -6.27 25.65 -23.14
N GLY A 248 -5.65 25.30 -22.01
CA GLY A 248 -5.11 26.22 -21.02
C GLY A 248 -3.81 26.90 -21.44
N GLY A 249 -3.31 27.79 -20.60
CA GLY A 249 -2.03 28.49 -20.80
C GLY A 249 -0.82 27.68 -20.35
N MET A 250 -1.03 26.53 -19.67
CA MET A 250 0.04 25.57 -19.37
C MET A 250 0.61 24.87 -20.59
N TYR A 251 -0.17 24.80 -21.68
CA TYR A 251 0.28 24.34 -22.97
C TYR A 251 0.83 25.52 -23.76
N ASP A 252 2.08 25.43 -24.23
CA ASP A 252 2.65 26.50 -25.05
C ASP A 252 2.07 26.44 -26.46
N HIS A 253 1.03 27.25 -26.70
CA HIS A 253 0.32 27.31 -27.98
C HIS A 253 1.18 27.79 -29.16
N VAL A 254 2.36 28.38 -28.92
CA VAL A 254 3.24 28.91 -29.95
C VAL A 254 4.36 27.92 -30.31
N GLY A 255 5.07 27.37 -29.32
CA GLY A 255 6.20 26.45 -29.56
C GLY A 255 6.03 25.02 -29.10
N GLY A 256 4.89 24.65 -28.53
CA GLY A 256 4.63 23.31 -28.05
C GLY A 256 5.27 22.99 -26.70
N GLY A 257 4.96 21.81 -26.19
CA GLY A 257 5.33 21.38 -24.85
C GLY A 257 4.48 22.01 -23.74
N PHE A 258 4.55 21.39 -22.56
CA PHE A 258 3.82 21.77 -21.36
C PHE A 258 4.75 22.35 -20.31
N ALA A 259 4.23 23.37 -19.62
CA ALA A 259 4.73 23.82 -18.34
C ALA A 259 4.40 22.81 -17.23
N ARG A 260 5.17 22.83 -16.14
CA ARG A 260 5.13 21.81 -15.09
C ARG A 260 3.79 21.75 -14.35
N TYR A 261 3.21 22.90 -14.01
CA TYR A 261 1.94 22.95 -13.29
C TYR A 261 1.24 24.31 -13.45
N SER A 262 -0.07 24.32 -13.18
CA SER A 262 -0.88 25.54 -13.13
C SER A 262 -1.05 26.03 -11.70
N THR A 263 -0.89 27.33 -11.48
CA THR A 263 -1.14 27.99 -10.19
C THR A 263 -2.63 28.14 -9.90
N ASP A 264 -3.46 28.12 -10.94
CA ASP A 264 -4.91 28.27 -10.85
C ASP A 264 -5.65 26.96 -11.18
N GLU A 265 -6.96 26.94 -10.90
CA GLU A 265 -7.80 25.76 -11.12
C GLU A 265 -8.15 25.52 -12.60
N ARG A 266 -7.92 26.51 -13.48
CA ARG A 266 -8.41 26.52 -14.87
C ARG A 266 -7.36 26.09 -15.89
N TRP A 267 -6.16 25.76 -15.44
CA TRP A 267 -5.00 25.48 -16.29
C TRP A 267 -4.50 26.70 -17.09
N LEU A 268 -4.87 27.92 -16.67
CA LEU A 268 -4.54 29.15 -17.40
C LEU A 268 -3.15 29.68 -17.03
N VAL A 269 -2.83 29.75 -15.74
CA VAL A 269 -1.62 30.45 -15.27
C VAL A 269 -0.55 29.44 -14.88
N PRO A 270 0.41 29.12 -15.76
CA PRO A 270 1.47 28.17 -15.45
C PRO A 270 2.51 28.78 -14.51
N HIS A 271 3.24 27.90 -13.83
CA HIS A 271 4.66 28.16 -13.61
C HIS A 271 5.41 27.75 -14.87
N PHE A 272 6.00 28.71 -15.59
CA PHE A 272 6.45 28.59 -16.98
C PHE A 272 7.65 27.64 -17.20
N GLU A 273 8.14 27.03 -16.13
CA GLU A 273 9.11 25.93 -16.15
C GLU A 273 8.60 24.76 -17.00
N LYS A 274 9.44 24.23 -17.89
CA LYS A 274 9.13 23.00 -18.66
C LYS A 274 10.15 21.92 -18.33
N MET A 275 9.65 20.78 -17.88
CA MET A 275 10.47 19.62 -17.50
C MET A 275 10.42 18.54 -18.58
N LEU A 276 11.54 17.86 -18.79
CA LEU A 276 11.63 16.75 -19.74
C LEU A 276 10.66 15.61 -19.39
N TYR A 277 10.57 15.25 -18.11
CA TYR A 277 9.73 14.13 -17.66
C TYR A 277 8.23 14.43 -17.80
N ASP A 278 7.78 15.65 -17.51
CA ASP A 278 6.36 16.02 -17.66
C ASP A 278 5.92 15.91 -19.12
N ASN A 279 6.76 16.40 -20.02
CA ASN A 279 6.53 16.35 -21.46
C ASN A 279 6.58 14.91 -22.00
N ALA A 280 7.52 14.08 -21.52
CA ALA A 280 7.57 12.66 -21.89
C ALA A 280 6.28 11.91 -21.50
N LEU A 281 5.84 12.08 -20.25
CA LEU A 281 4.66 11.40 -19.72
C LEU A 281 3.38 11.89 -20.41
N LEU A 282 3.24 13.20 -20.62
CA LEU A 282 2.09 13.77 -21.33
C LEU A 282 2.03 13.33 -22.79
N ALA A 283 3.16 13.33 -23.52
CA ALA A 283 3.20 12.87 -24.91
C ALA A 283 2.67 11.43 -25.03
N LYS A 284 3.09 10.53 -24.14
CA LYS A 284 2.60 9.15 -24.10
C LYS A 284 1.10 9.07 -23.77
N THR A 285 0.62 9.84 -22.77
CA THR A 285 -0.80 9.83 -22.40
C THR A 285 -1.71 10.39 -23.49
N TYR A 286 -1.33 11.50 -24.16
CA TYR A 286 -2.07 12.02 -25.31
C TYR A 286 -2.07 11.03 -26.48
N LEU A 287 -0.94 10.35 -26.72
CA LEU A 287 -0.85 9.31 -27.75
C LEU A 287 -1.80 8.13 -27.47
N GLU A 288 -1.81 7.63 -26.24
CA GLU A 288 -2.73 6.56 -25.83
C GLU A 288 -4.20 7.01 -25.96
N ALA A 289 -4.51 8.25 -25.54
CA ALA A 289 -5.85 8.83 -25.70
C ALA A 289 -6.25 8.97 -27.18
N PHE A 290 -5.32 9.30 -28.07
CA PHE A 290 -5.55 9.29 -29.52
C PHE A 290 -5.92 7.89 -30.02
N GLN A 291 -5.20 6.84 -29.60
CA GLN A 291 -5.55 5.47 -30.00
C GLN A 291 -6.93 5.03 -29.48
N VAL A 292 -7.31 5.46 -28.28
CA VAL A 292 -8.62 5.12 -27.67
C VAL A 292 -9.79 5.88 -28.31
N THR A 293 -9.59 7.15 -28.66
CA THR A 293 -10.69 8.04 -29.08
C THR A 293 -10.72 8.34 -30.58
N GLY A 294 -9.61 8.15 -31.29
CA GLY A 294 -9.42 8.64 -32.66
C GLY A 294 -9.30 10.16 -32.78
N ASN A 295 -9.25 10.91 -31.68
CA ASN A 295 -9.25 12.38 -31.71
C ASN A 295 -7.90 12.93 -32.22
N LEU A 296 -7.94 13.55 -33.40
CA LEU A 296 -6.75 14.10 -34.07
C LEU A 296 -6.08 15.24 -33.29
N ASP A 297 -6.79 15.93 -32.39
CA ASP A 297 -6.17 16.94 -31.54
C ASP A 297 -5.18 16.33 -30.54
N TYR A 298 -5.46 15.13 -30.02
CA TYR A 298 -4.52 14.43 -29.14
C TYR A 298 -3.26 13.99 -29.89
N LYS A 299 -3.40 13.57 -31.15
CA LYS A 299 -2.26 13.32 -32.05
C LYS A 299 -1.46 14.60 -32.27
N ARG A 300 -2.12 15.73 -32.54
CA ARG A 300 -1.46 17.02 -32.74
C ARG A 300 -0.66 17.45 -31.51
N VAL A 301 -1.27 17.42 -30.33
CA VAL A 301 -0.60 17.77 -29.07
C VAL A 301 0.59 16.86 -28.81
N THR A 302 0.47 15.55 -29.06
CA THR A 302 1.60 14.61 -28.98
C THR A 302 2.77 15.03 -29.87
N CYS A 303 2.51 15.33 -31.15
CA CYS A 303 3.55 15.77 -32.07
C CYS A 303 4.16 17.11 -31.63
N GLU A 304 3.35 18.10 -31.26
CA GLU A 304 3.85 19.41 -30.83
C GLU A 304 4.71 19.32 -29.55
N ILE A 305 4.46 18.37 -28.65
CA ILE A 305 5.37 18.10 -27.51
C ILE A 305 6.70 17.53 -28.01
N LEU A 306 6.67 16.49 -28.86
CA LEU A 306 7.88 15.81 -29.30
C LEU A 306 8.74 16.72 -30.21
N ASP A 307 8.11 17.50 -31.08
CA ASP A 307 8.77 18.46 -31.95
C ASP A 307 9.46 19.56 -31.12
N TYR A 308 8.82 20.06 -30.05
CA TYR A 308 9.47 20.95 -29.08
C TYR A 308 10.77 20.35 -28.53
N ILE A 309 10.73 19.07 -28.13
CA ILE A 309 11.90 18.39 -27.58
C ILE A 309 13.03 18.25 -28.61
N LEU A 310 12.68 17.88 -29.84
CA LEU A 310 13.65 17.73 -30.93
C LEU A 310 14.28 19.06 -31.35
N LEU A 311 13.51 20.15 -31.30
CA LEU A 311 13.96 21.48 -31.72
C LEU A 311 14.73 22.22 -30.63
N GLU A 312 14.27 22.19 -29.38
CA GLU A 312 14.77 23.07 -28.32
C GLU A 312 15.55 22.33 -27.21
N MET A 313 15.27 21.04 -26.99
CA MET A 313 15.80 20.28 -25.84
C MET A 313 16.82 19.19 -26.21
N THR A 314 17.18 19.05 -27.49
CA THR A 314 18.08 17.98 -27.94
C THR A 314 19.53 18.43 -27.98
N SER A 315 20.41 17.67 -27.31
CA SER A 315 21.86 17.86 -27.38
C SER A 315 22.40 17.43 -28.75
N PRO A 316 23.38 18.16 -29.32
CA PRO A 316 24.13 17.71 -30.49
C PRO A 316 24.81 16.35 -30.33
N GLU A 317 24.97 15.86 -29.10
CA GLU A 317 25.59 14.56 -28.79
C GLU A 317 24.58 13.41 -28.81
N GLY A 318 23.28 13.70 -28.69
CA GLY A 318 22.20 12.73 -28.90
C GLY A 318 21.16 12.64 -27.77
N GLY A 319 21.53 12.93 -26.52
CA GLY A 319 20.57 12.96 -25.40
C GLY A 319 19.74 14.25 -25.31
N PHE A 320 18.82 14.28 -24.37
CA PHE A 320 17.88 15.38 -24.12
C PHE A 320 18.22 16.10 -22.81
N TYR A 321 18.12 17.44 -22.85
CA TYR A 321 18.31 18.33 -21.70
C TYR A 321 17.17 18.21 -20.69
N SER A 322 17.44 18.59 -19.44
CA SER A 322 16.57 18.26 -18.31
C SER A 322 15.38 19.22 -18.17
N ALA A 323 15.60 20.54 -18.33
CA ALA A 323 14.56 21.54 -18.12
C ALA A 323 14.85 22.91 -18.77
N THR A 324 13.80 23.71 -18.94
CA THR A 324 13.89 25.17 -19.14
C THR A 324 13.31 25.92 -17.95
N ASP A 325 14.00 26.94 -17.47
CA ASP A 325 13.60 27.82 -16.37
C ASP A 325 12.30 28.60 -16.70
N ALA A 326 11.64 29.11 -15.66
CA ALA A 326 10.44 29.94 -15.77
C ALA A 326 10.78 31.43 -16.03
N ASP A 327 11.95 31.89 -15.58
CA ASP A 327 12.38 33.28 -15.67
C ASP A 327 13.11 33.61 -16.98
N SER A 328 12.76 34.74 -17.58
CA SER A 328 13.56 35.39 -18.64
C SER A 328 13.79 36.85 -18.27
N GLU A 329 15.07 37.28 -18.32
CA GLU A 329 15.50 38.60 -17.87
C GLU A 329 15.09 38.93 -16.41
N GLY A 330 14.99 37.90 -15.55
CA GLY A 330 14.58 38.02 -14.15
C GLY A 330 13.09 38.26 -13.95
N VAL A 331 12.26 38.03 -14.97
CA VAL A 331 10.80 38.12 -14.92
C VAL A 331 10.20 36.79 -15.39
N GLU A 332 9.40 36.15 -14.53
CA GLU A 332 8.70 34.90 -14.84
C GLU A 332 7.77 35.08 -16.05
N GLY A 333 7.76 34.13 -16.98
CA GLY A 333 6.79 34.10 -18.08
C GLY A 333 6.99 35.14 -19.20
N LYS A 334 7.89 36.13 -19.04
CA LYS A 334 8.11 37.23 -20.00
C LYS A 334 8.35 36.75 -21.44
N PHE A 335 9.02 35.62 -21.60
CA PHE A 335 9.29 35.02 -22.91
C PHE A 335 8.02 34.56 -23.63
N PHE A 336 7.01 34.11 -22.89
CA PHE A 336 5.82 33.39 -23.39
C PHE A 336 4.58 34.27 -23.62
N VAL A 337 4.52 35.45 -22.99
CA VAL A 337 3.34 36.33 -23.04
C VAL A 337 3.38 37.37 -24.15
N TRP A 338 2.20 37.83 -24.58
CA TRP A 338 2.01 38.72 -25.74
C TRP A 338 1.00 39.82 -25.46
N ASP A 339 1.07 40.89 -26.25
CA ASP A 339 0.00 41.89 -26.39
C ASP A 339 -0.45 42.01 -27.87
N PRO A 340 -1.62 42.60 -28.15
CA PRO A 340 -2.13 42.71 -29.52
C PRO A 340 -1.28 43.57 -30.46
N GLU A 341 -0.50 44.54 -29.95
CA GLU A 341 0.39 45.37 -30.76
C GLU A 341 1.59 44.55 -31.24
N GLN A 342 2.19 43.77 -30.35
CA GLN A 342 3.27 42.85 -30.68
C GLN A 342 2.87 41.86 -31.78
N ILE A 343 1.63 41.33 -31.72
CA ILE A 343 1.12 40.45 -32.79
C ILE A 343 1.00 41.22 -34.11
N ARG A 344 0.42 42.44 -34.09
CA ARG A 344 0.25 43.29 -35.28
C ARG A 344 1.59 43.67 -35.94
N GLU A 345 2.65 43.87 -35.18
CA GLU A 345 3.99 44.16 -35.71
C GLU A 345 4.63 42.96 -36.44
N ILE A 346 4.23 41.73 -36.09
CA ILE A 346 4.82 40.51 -36.66
C ILE A 346 4.07 40.03 -37.90
N VAL A 347 2.74 40.11 -37.89
CA VAL A 347 1.91 39.50 -38.92
C VAL A 347 1.65 40.46 -40.09
N PRO A 348 1.57 39.95 -41.34
CA PRO A 348 1.52 40.80 -42.52
C PRO A 348 0.16 41.46 -42.79
N SER A 349 -0.89 41.07 -42.07
CA SER A 349 -2.28 41.47 -42.30
C SER A 349 -2.96 41.82 -40.97
N GLU A 350 -3.60 42.99 -40.91
CA GLU A 350 -4.40 43.41 -39.75
C GLU A 350 -5.52 42.40 -39.44
N GLN A 351 -6.11 41.80 -40.48
CA GLN A 351 -7.14 40.78 -40.32
C GLN A 351 -6.60 39.52 -39.65
N ASP A 352 -5.39 39.09 -40.04
CA ASP A 352 -4.71 37.93 -39.47
C ASP A 352 -4.38 38.17 -37.99
N ALA A 353 -3.96 39.39 -37.64
CA ALA A 353 -3.69 39.79 -36.26
C ALA A 353 -4.95 39.70 -35.40
N VAL A 354 -6.06 40.26 -35.87
CA VAL A 354 -7.35 40.24 -35.16
C VAL A 354 -7.84 38.82 -34.96
N TRP A 355 -7.76 37.97 -35.99
CA TRP A 355 -8.20 36.58 -35.91
C TRP A 355 -7.32 35.74 -34.96
N PHE A 356 -6.00 35.91 -35.03
CA PHE A 356 -5.07 35.22 -34.13
C PHE A 356 -5.28 35.64 -32.68
N CYS A 357 -5.37 36.94 -32.41
CA CYS A 357 -5.61 37.46 -31.07
C CYS A 357 -6.96 36.99 -30.49
N ALA A 358 -8.01 36.97 -31.31
CA ALA A 358 -9.34 36.52 -30.87
C ALA A 358 -9.39 35.01 -30.57
N TYR A 359 -8.62 34.19 -31.31
CA TYR A 359 -8.55 32.75 -31.07
C TYR A 359 -7.75 32.42 -29.81
N TYR A 360 -6.64 33.12 -29.59
CA TYR A 360 -5.72 32.88 -28.47
C TYR A 360 -5.95 33.75 -27.20
N ASP A 361 -7.08 34.46 -27.13
CA ASP A 361 -7.43 35.38 -26.03
C ASP A 361 -6.34 36.44 -25.73
N ILE A 362 -5.70 36.95 -26.78
CA ILE A 362 -4.72 38.02 -26.67
C ILE A 362 -5.47 39.36 -26.70
N THR A 363 -5.54 40.01 -25.53
CA THR A 363 -6.35 41.22 -25.32
C THR A 363 -5.49 42.39 -24.86
N ALA A 364 -6.02 43.61 -24.97
CA ALA A 364 -5.32 44.82 -24.53
C ALA A 364 -5.18 44.91 -23.00
N ASP A 365 -6.16 44.39 -22.25
CA ASP A 365 -6.11 44.34 -20.78
C ASP A 365 -5.22 43.20 -20.26
N GLY A 366 -4.97 42.19 -21.10
CA GLY A 366 -4.30 40.96 -20.74
C GLY A 366 -5.20 39.98 -19.99
N ASN A 367 -4.81 38.71 -19.95
CA ASN A 367 -5.41 37.69 -19.08
C ASN A 367 -4.50 37.31 -17.88
N TRP A 368 -3.30 37.88 -17.80
CA TRP A 368 -2.34 37.74 -16.70
C TRP A 368 -1.33 38.91 -16.66
N GLU A 369 -1.22 39.61 -15.52
CA GLU A 369 -0.25 40.71 -15.30
C GLU A 369 -0.16 41.76 -16.44
N HIS A 370 -1.30 42.22 -16.96
CA HIS A 370 -1.41 43.17 -18.08
C HIS A 370 -0.84 42.67 -19.42
N ARG A 371 -0.63 41.36 -19.54
CA ARG A 371 -0.25 40.65 -20.76
C ARG A 371 -1.19 39.46 -20.97
N SER A 372 -1.16 38.86 -22.15
CA SER A 372 -1.91 37.65 -22.42
C SER A 372 -0.99 36.44 -22.51
N ILE A 373 -1.32 35.41 -21.73
CA ILE A 373 -0.91 34.04 -21.92
C ILE A 373 -1.82 33.48 -23.03
N PRO A 374 -1.28 33.06 -24.19
CA PRO A 374 -2.08 32.42 -25.22
C PRO A 374 -2.83 31.20 -24.66
N ASN A 375 -4.14 31.14 -24.86
CA ASN A 375 -5.00 30.00 -24.50
C ASN A 375 -6.18 29.90 -25.47
N THR A 376 -6.95 28.80 -25.43
CA THR A 376 -8.13 28.64 -26.31
C THR A 376 -9.39 28.39 -25.48
N PRO A 377 -9.97 29.42 -24.82
CA PRO A 377 -11.13 29.26 -23.94
C PRO A 377 -12.43 28.95 -24.69
N HIS A 378 -12.40 29.02 -26.01
CA HIS A 378 -13.52 28.75 -26.92
C HIS A 378 -13.04 27.88 -28.08
N THR A 379 -13.94 27.05 -28.60
CA THR A 379 -13.64 26.23 -29.79
C THR A 379 -13.43 27.12 -31.02
N LEU A 380 -12.70 26.58 -32.00
CA LEU A 380 -12.40 27.26 -33.25
C LEU A 380 -13.68 27.71 -33.97
N GLU A 381 -14.71 26.86 -33.96
CA GLU A 381 -16.01 27.13 -34.60
C GLU A 381 -16.71 28.32 -33.96
N ARG A 382 -16.68 28.41 -32.62
CA ARG A 382 -17.31 29.50 -31.88
C ARG A 382 -16.59 30.83 -32.12
N VAL A 383 -15.26 30.80 -32.27
CA VAL A 383 -14.48 32.00 -32.59
C VAL A 383 -14.74 32.42 -34.04
N ALA A 384 -14.77 31.47 -34.98
CA ALA A 384 -15.07 31.72 -36.38
C ALA A 384 -16.47 32.37 -36.56
N GLU A 385 -17.48 31.88 -35.84
CA GLU A 385 -18.83 32.46 -35.80
C GLU A 385 -18.80 33.92 -35.32
N LYS A 386 -18.11 34.21 -34.20
CA LYS A 386 -17.98 35.58 -33.67
C LYS A 386 -17.27 36.53 -34.66
N LEU A 387 -16.28 36.01 -35.39
CA LEU A 387 -15.49 36.76 -36.37
C LEU A 387 -16.17 36.84 -37.75
N SER A 388 -17.32 36.17 -37.93
CA SER A 388 -18.03 36.08 -39.22
C SER A 388 -17.16 35.52 -40.35
N CYS A 389 -16.34 34.51 -40.06
CA CYS A 389 -15.54 33.75 -41.03
C CYS A 389 -15.84 32.25 -40.94
N SER A 390 -15.35 31.45 -41.89
CA SER A 390 -15.45 30.00 -41.80
C SER A 390 -14.39 29.40 -40.86
N PRO A 391 -14.67 28.27 -40.19
CA PRO A 391 -13.67 27.54 -39.41
C PRO A 391 -12.42 27.15 -40.21
N GLU A 392 -12.57 26.86 -41.50
CA GLU A 392 -11.46 26.57 -42.41
C GLU A 392 -10.55 27.79 -42.59
N GLU A 393 -11.10 28.97 -42.87
CA GLU A 393 -10.33 30.21 -43.04
C GLU A 393 -9.58 30.62 -41.76
N LEU A 394 -10.23 30.49 -40.60
CA LEU A 394 -9.58 30.77 -39.32
C LEU A 394 -8.41 29.81 -39.09
N ARG A 395 -8.61 28.50 -39.32
CA ARG A 395 -7.57 27.48 -39.15
C ARG A 395 -6.39 27.68 -40.11
N GLU A 396 -6.65 28.01 -41.37
CA GLU A 396 -5.60 28.38 -42.33
C GLU A 396 -4.80 29.61 -41.86
N THR A 397 -5.49 30.58 -41.25
CA THR A 397 -4.84 31.77 -40.68
C THR A 397 -3.95 31.42 -39.50
N ILE A 398 -4.44 30.61 -38.54
CA ILE A 398 -3.63 30.15 -37.39
C ILE A 398 -2.39 29.38 -37.86
N ASN A 399 -2.55 28.44 -38.80
CA ASN A 399 -1.44 27.65 -39.34
C ASN A 399 -0.39 28.51 -40.06
N ARG A 400 -0.80 29.60 -40.71
CA ARG A 400 0.11 30.55 -41.36
C ARG A 400 0.81 31.48 -40.36
N VAL A 401 0.09 31.94 -39.34
CA VAL A 401 0.56 32.97 -38.41
C VAL A 401 1.43 32.40 -37.29
N LYS A 402 1.07 31.24 -36.72
CA LYS A 402 1.79 30.63 -35.58
C LYS A 402 3.31 30.52 -35.82
N PRO A 403 3.80 30.05 -36.98
CA PRO A 403 5.25 30.01 -37.27
C PRO A 403 5.91 31.40 -37.27
N LEU A 404 5.23 32.45 -37.73
CA LEU A 404 5.77 33.82 -37.70
C LEU A 404 5.92 34.33 -36.27
N ILE A 405 4.95 34.04 -35.40
CA ILE A 405 5.02 34.39 -33.98
C ILE A 405 6.14 33.61 -33.29
N TYR A 406 6.32 32.33 -33.63
CA TYR A 406 7.43 31.51 -33.13
C TYR A 406 8.80 32.09 -33.52
N GLU A 407 9.00 32.43 -34.81
CA GLU A 407 10.24 33.07 -35.29
C GLU A 407 10.52 34.42 -34.63
N ALA A 408 9.47 35.19 -34.33
CA ALA A 408 9.61 36.42 -33.57
C ALA A 408 9.98 36.16 -32.11
N ARG A 409 9.43 35.10 -31.50
CA ARG A 409 9.75 34.68 -30.13
C ARG A 409 11.21 34.27 -29.97
N LEU A 410 11.77 33.56 -30.95
CA LEU A 410 13.18 33.15 -30.95
C LEU A 410 14.19 34.31 -30.91
N LYS A 411 13.75 35.55 -31.21
CA LYS A 411 14.57 36.76 -31.10
C LYS A 411 14.56 37.37 -29.69
N ARG A 412 13.68 36.91 -28.80
CA ARG A 412 13.64 37.31 -27.39
C ARG A 412 14.75 36.59 -26.62
N VAL A 413 15.08 37.08 -25.42
CA VAL A 413 16.00 36.37 -24.52
C VAL A 413 15.29 35.10 -24.01
N PRO A 414 15.80 33.89 -24.30
CA PRO A 414 15.17 32.66 -23.83
C PRO A 414 15.35 32.49 -22.32
N PRO A 415 14.48 31.72 -21.64
CA PRO A 415 14.72 31.27 -20.29
C PRO A 415 16.03 30.47 -20.17
N GLY A 416 16.55 30.34 -18.95
CA GLY A 416 17.73 29.50 -18.69
C GLY A 416 17.48 28.05 -19.08
N LEU A 417 18.46 27.43 -19.76
CA LEU A 417 18.42 26.01 -20.09
C LEU A 417 19.24 25.22 -19.07
N ASP A 418 18.62 24.25 -18.40
CA ASP A 418 19.35 23.23 -17.66
C ASP A 418 19.75 22.13 -18.66
N ASP A 419 20.99 22.21 -19.14
CA ASP A 419 21.56 21.35 -20.17
C ASP A 419 22.15 20.04 -19.60
N LYS A 420 21.82 19.68 -18.35
CA LYS A 420 22.13 18.34 -17.82
C LYS A 420 21.34 17.28 -18.57
N ILE A 421 21.99 16.18 -18.90
CA ILE A 421 21.34 14.95 -19.37
C ILE A 421 21.23 14.01 -18.18
N ILE A 422 20.01 13.61 -17.82
CA ILE A 422 19.71 12.69 -16.72
C ILE A 422 19.19 11.38 -17.30
N THR A 423 19.80 10.24 -16.93
CA THR A 423 19.48 8.91 -17.47
C THR A 423 17.99 8.57 -17.33
N ALA A 424 17.41 8.70 -16.12
CA ALA A 424 15.99 8.44 -15.87
C ALA A 424 15.05 9.24 -16.79
N TRP A 425 15.27 10.56 -16.90
CA TRP A 425 14.37 11.45 -17.66
C TRP A 425 14.50 11.24 -19.17
N ASN A 426 15.72 10.93 -19.62
CA ASN A 426 15.95 10.52 -21.00
C ASN A 426 15.29 9.17 -21.31
N GLY A 427 15.31 8.21 -20.38
CA GLY A 427 14.57 6.96 -20.52
C GLY A 427 13.08 7.20 -20.78
N MET A 428 12.46 8.09 -20.01
CA MET A 428 11.05 8.47 -20.24
C MET A 428 10.81 9.08 -21.63
N MET A 429 11.67 10.00 -22.07
CA MET A 429 11.52 10.63 -23.39
C MET A 429 11.80 9.66 -24.55
N ILE A 430 12.79 8.78 -24.41
CA ILE A 430 13.09 7.72 -25.39
C ILE A 430 11.86 6.80 -25.53
N SER A 431 11.25 6.39 -24.41
CA SER A 431 10.00 5.61 -24.41
C SER A 431 8.87 6.35 -25.14
N ALA A 432 8.67 7.64 -24.87
CA ALA A 432 7.63 8.45 -25.53
C ALA A 432 7.84 8.55 -27.05
N LEU A 433 9.08 8.81 -27.49
CA LEU A 433 9.44 8.87 -28.91
C LEU A 433 9.29 7.50 -29.60
N ALA A 434 9.72 6.42 -28.97
CA ALA A 434 9.58 5.06 -29.50
C ALA A 434 8.10 4.67 -29.66
N GLU A 435 7.27 4.93 -28.66
CA GLU A 435 5.82 4.68 -28.73
C GLU A 435 5.15 5.56 -29.79
N ALA A 436 5.50 6.84 -29.88
CA ALA A 436 4.99 7.72 -30.93
C ALA A 436 5.42 7.26 -32.32
N ALA A 437 6.66 6.79 -32.50
CA ALA A 437 7.11 6.23 -33.76
C ALA A 437 6.31 4.99 -34.15
N ARG A 438 6.06 4.09 -33.18
CA ARG A 438 5.27 2.87 -33.37
C ARG A 438 3.83 3.17 -33.78
N VAL A 439 3.17 4.11 -33.10
CA VAL A 439 1.74 4.44 -33.32
C VAL A 439 1.53 5.35 -34.52
N LEU A 440 2.36 6.38 -34.68
CA LEU A 440 2.21 7.41 -35.72
C LEU A 440 2.96 7.08 -37.01
N ARG A 441 3.77 6.01 -37.00
CA ARG A 441 4.59 5.57 -38.14
C ARG A 441 5.54 6.67 -38.62
N HIS A 442 6.15 7.38 -37.67
CA HIS A 442 6.99 8.55 -37.92
C HIS A 442 8.48 8.23 -37.67
N ALA A 443 9.21 7.92 -38.75
CA ALA A 443 10.60 7.49 -38.68
C ALA A 443 11.55 8.45 -37.92
N PRO A 444 11.46 9.79 -38.07
CA PRO A 444 12.31 10.71 -37.31
C PRO A 444 12.23 10.55 -35.78
N TYR A 445 11.09 10.12 -35.24
CA TYR A 445 10.96 9.87 -33.79
C TYR A 445 11.73 8.63 -33.35
N LEU A 446 11.68 7.55 -34.15
CA LEU A 446 12.46 6.34 -33.88
C LEU A 446 13.97 6.63 -33.97
N GLU A 447 14.39 7.37 -34.98
CA GLU A 447 15.80 7.77 -35.15
C GLU A 447 16.31 8.57 -33.94
N ALA A 448 15.51 9.53 -33.45
CA ALA A 448 15.85 10.29 -32.25
C ALA A 448 15.92 9.41 -30.99
N ALA A 449 14.96 8.49 -30.81
CA ALA A 449 14.95 7.54 -29.70
C ALA A 449 16.19 6.63 -29.72
N CYS A 450 16.53 6.04 -30.87
CA CYS A 450 17.70 5.20 -31.05
C CYS A 450 19.00 5.96 -30.78
N ARG A 451 19.12 7.19 -31.31
CA ARG A 451 20.31 8.03 -31.09
C ARG A 451 20.52 8.38 -29.62
N ALA A 452 19.45 8.74 -28.90
CA ALA A 452 19.52 9.02 -27.48
C ALA A 452 19.84 7.76 -26.66
N ALA A 453 19.22 6.61 -26.97
CA ALA A 453 19.53 5.33 -26.34
C ALA A 453 21.00 4.92 -26.54
N ASP A 454 21.50 5.04 -27.77
CA ASP A 454 22.91 4.76 -28.11
C ASP A 454 23.87 5.71 -27.39
N PHE A 455 23.52 6.99 -27.27
CA PHE A 455 24.29 7.96 -26.49
C PHE A 455 24.37 7.55 -25.02
N LEU A 456 23.25 7.18 -24.39
CA LEU A 456 23.24 6.74 -22.99
C LEU A 456 24.05 5.44 -22.79
N LEU A 457 23.85 4.44 -23.64
CA LEU A 457 24.54 3.15 -23.54
C LEU A 457 26.05 3.25 -23.81
N SER A 458 26.50 4.24 -24.58
CA SER A 458 27.92 4.45 -24.85
C SER A 458 28.60 5.39 -23.85
N THR A 459 27.94 6.50 -23.50
CA THR A 459 28.56 7.63 -22.79
C THR A 459 28.28 7.59 -21.29
N LEU A 460 27.09 7.11 -20.89
CA LEU A 460 26.70 6.98 -19.48
C LEU A 460 26.87 5.55 -18.94
N SER A 461 27.47 4.65 -19.71
CA SER A 461 27.89 3.33 -19.20
C SER A 461 29.18 3.43 -18.37
N ARG A 462 29.17 2.78 -17.21
CA ARG A 462 30.35 2.62 -16.36
C ARG A 462 31.20 1.43 -16.83
N PRO A 463 32.53 1.44 -16.58
CA PRO A 463 33.42 0.33 -16.93
C PRO A 463 33.04 -1.03 -16.33
N ASP A 464 32.32 -1.04 -15.20
CA ASP A 464 31.84 -2.24 -14.51
C ASP A 464 30.45 -2.70 -14.99
N GLY A 465 29.94 -2.10 -16.06
CA GLY A 465 28.62 -2.36 -16.64
C GLY A 465 27.45 -1.71 -15.90
N GLY A 466 27.69 -0.89 -14.87
CA GLY A 466 26.67 -0.01 -14.29
C GLY A 466 26.39 1.22 -15.15
N LEU A 467 25.55 2.12 -14.65
CA LEU A 467 25.23 3.40 -15.30
C LEU A 467 25.68 4.59 -14.44
N TYR A 468 26.02 5.68 -15.12
CA TYR A 468 26.10 7.02 -14.55
C TYR A 468 24.72 7.68 -14.59
N ARG A 469 24.44 8.56 -13.63
CA ARG A 469 23.18 9.30 -13.57
C ARG A 469 23.17 10.49 -14.51
N THR A 470 24.20 11.32 -14.45
CA THR A 470 24.20 12.62 -15.11
C THR A 470 25.38 12.78 -16.05
N TYR A 471 25.12 13.53 -17.12
CA TYR A 471 26.13 13.96 -18.07
C TYR A 471 25.95 15.44 -18.36
N ARG A 472 27.07 16.18 -18.35
CA ARG A 472 27.11 17.57 -18.79
C ARG A 472 28.52 17.96 -19.24
N THR A 473 28.63 18.71 -20.33
CA THR A 473 29.90 19.29 -20.82
C THR A 473 31.06 18.27 -20.90
N GLY A 474 30.84 17.08 -21.49
CA GLY A 474 31.89 16.07 -21.64
C GLY A 474 32.13 15.18 -20.41
N LYS A 475 31.40 15.37 -19.31
CA LYS A 475 31.62 14.64 -18.05
C LYS A 475 30.36 13.87 -17.64
N ALA A 476 30.44 12.54 -17.72
CA ALA A 476 29.51 11.62 -17.06
C ALA A 476 29.95 11.41 -15.61
N HIS A 477 29.04 11.51 -14.64
CA HIS A 477 29.37 11.28 -13.24
C HIS A 477 28.14 10.90 -12.40
N LEU A 478 28.41 10.54 -11.14
CA LEU A 478 27.49 9.98 -10.14
C LEU A 478 26.92 8.62 -10.53
N ASN A 479 26.86 7.71 -9.55
CA ASN A 479 26.27 6.40 -9.77
C ASN A 479 24.77 6.56 -10.02
N ALA A 480 24.25 5.80 -10.99
CA ALA A 480 22.82 5.74 -11.27
C ALA A 480 22.01 5.14 -10.10
N TYR A 481 20.79 5.63 -9.94
CA TYR A 481 19.80 5.18 -8.94
C TYR A 481 18.79 4.22 -9.57
N LEU A 482 17.92 3.64 -8.75
CA LEU A 482 16.88 2.70 -9.20
C LEU A 482 16.11 3.22 -10.41
N GLU A 483 15.66 4.48 -10.37
CA GLU A 483 14.88 5.10 -11.45
C GLU A 483 15.64 5.13 -12.79
N ASP A 484 16.95 5.39 -12.77
CA ASP A 484 17.77 5.47 -13.98
C ASP A 484 17.78 4.11 -14.71
N TYR A 485 17.92 3.02 -13.97
CA TYR A 485 17.83 1.67 -14.51
C TYR A 485 16.40 1.30 -14.91
N ALA A 486 15.40 1.64 -14.10
CA ALA A 486 14.02 1.28 -14.36
C ALA A 486 13.52 1.90 -15.68
N TYR A 487 13.73 3.21 -15.85
CA TYR A 487 13.27 3.93 -17.03
C TYR A 487 14.06 3.58 -18.29
N ILE A 488 15.37 3.36 -18.20
CA ILE A 488 16.14 2.98 -19.40
C ILE A 488 15.79 1.56 -19.84
N VAL A 489 15.53 0.62 -18.92
CA VAL A 489 15.09 -0.73 -19.29
C VAL A 489 13.73 -0.65 -20.00
N GLU A 490 12.76 0.09 -19.45
CA GLU A 490 11.45 0.29 -20.10
C GLU A 490 11.61 0.92 -21.50
N ALA A 491 12.46 1.93 -21.62
CA ALA A 491 12.74 2.61 -22.89
C ALA A 491 13.37 1.70 -23.94
N LEU A 492 14.33 0.85 -23.55
CA LEU A 492 14.99 -0.08 -24.45
C LEU A 492 14.05 -1.17 -24.96
N ILE A 493 13.10 -1.62 -24.13
CA ILE A 493 12.02 -2.51 -24.58
C ILE A 493 11.14 -1.78 -25.60
N ASP A 494 10.74 -0.53 -25.32
CA ASP A 494 9.90 0.26 -26.24
C ASP A 494 10.60 0.54 -27.58
N VAL A 495 11.91 0.84 -27.57
CA VAL A 495 12.71 1.01 -28.80
C VAL A 495 12.79 -0.29 -29.59
N TYR A 496 12.99 -1.43 -28.92
CA TYR A 496 12.95 -2.73 -29.57
C TYR A 496 11.57 -3.04 -30.17
N GLU A 497 10.49 -2.82 -29.42
CA GLU A 497 9.12 -3.07 -29.90
C GLU A 497 8.74 -2.15 -31.08
N ALA A 498 9.29 -0.93 -31.14
CA ALA A 498 9.05 0.02 -32.22
C ALA A 498 9.89 -0.28 -33.48
N GLY A 499 11.16 -0.67 -33.32
CA GLY A 499 12.13 -0.77 -34.43
C GLY A 499 12.65 -2.18 -34.77
N GLY A 500 12.49 -3.16 -33.89
CA GLY A 500 12.90 -4.55 -34.11
C GLY A 500 14.39 -4.86 -33.93
N GLU A 501 15.22 -3.89 -33.52
CA GLU A 501 16.65 -4.12 -33.30
C GLU A 501 16.92 -4.86 -31.96
N GLU A 502 17.15 -6.17 -32.02
CA GLU A 502 17.36 -7.05 -30.84
C GLU A 502 18.49 -6.63 -29.88
N ARG A 503 19.44 -5.78 -30.32
CA ARG A 503 20.48 -5.26 -29.41
C ARG A 503 19.88 -4.49 -28.24
N TYR A 504 18.80 -3.76 -28.45
CA TYR A 504 18.16 -2.97 -27.39
C TYR A 504 17.48 -3.88 -26.36
N LEU A 505 16.78 -4.94 -26.79
CA LEU A 505 16.22 -5.93 -25.87
C LEU A 505 17.30 -6.63 -25.05
N ARG A 506 18.44 -7.00 -25.67
CA ARG A 506 19.58 -7.60 -24.93
C ARG A 506 20.17 -6.66 -23.88
N GLU A 507 20.30 -5.38 -24.18
CA GLU A 507 20.72 -4.37 -23.19
C GLU A 507 19.67 -4.17 -22.10
N ALA A 508 18.37 -4.21 -22.43
CA ALA A 508 17.29 -4.17 -21.45
C ALA A 508 17.36 -5.35 -20.48
N VAL A 509 17.60 -6.57 -20.98
CA VAL A 509 17.81 -7.77 -20.14
C VAL A 509 19.04 -7.60 -19.25
N ARG A 510 20.18 -7.17 -19.80
CA ARG A 510 21.42 -6.98 -19.03
C ARG A 510 21.23 -5.99 -17.87
N LEU A 511 20.53 -4.88 -18.13
CA LEU A 511 20.23 -3.87 -17.11
C LEU A 511 19.12 -4.33 -16.14
N GLY A 512 18.14 -5.11 -16.60
CA GLY A 512 17.15 -5.77 -15.75
C GLY A 512 17.77 -6.77 -14.78
N GLU A 513 18.78 -7.54 -15.20
CA GLU A 513 19.55 -8.40 -14.31
C GLU A 513 20.39 -7.61 -13.29
N ARG A 514 20.87 -6.42 -13.68
CA ARG A 514 21.54 -5.49 -12.76
C ARG A 514 20.57 -4.97 -11.69
N LEU A 515 19.33 -4.62 -12.07
CA LEU A 515 18.26 -4.24 -11.12
C LEU A 515 18.07 -5.31 -10.03
N LEU A 516 17.90 -6.57 -10.44
CA LEU A 516 17.71 -7.68 -9.50
C LEU A 516 18.91 -7.91 -8.58
N ARG A 517 20.12 -7.74 -9.11
CA ARG A 517 21.34 -8.00 -8.33
C ARG A 517 21.60 -6.90 -7.29
N ASP A 518 21.44 -5.64 -7.68
CA ASP A 518 21.98 -4.53 -6.92
C ASP A 518 20.92 -3.80 -6.07
N PHE A 519 19.65 -3.85 -6.48
CA PHE A 519 18.57 -3.05 -5.88
C PHE A 519 17.48 -3.88 -5.19
N LEU A 520 17.29 -5.16 -5.54
CA LEU A 520 16.21 -5.99 -4.99
C LEU A 520 16.35 -6.21 -3.47
N ASP A 521 15.27 -5.94 -2.74
CA ASP A 521 15.10 -6.37 -1.34
C ASP A 521 14.56 -7.81 -1.33
N LYS A 522 15.46 -8.76 -1.12
CA LYS A 522 15.12 -10.20 -1.12
C LYS A 522 14.27 -10.64 0.07
N GLU A 523 14.23 -9.86 1.15
CA GLU A 523 13.53 -10.23 2.37
C GLU A 523 12.07 -9.76 2.32
N HIS A 524 11.83 -8.54 1.84
CA HIS A 524 10.50 -7.93 1.84
C HIS A 524 9.93 -7.67 0.43
N GLY A 525 10.65 -8.05 -0.63
CA GLY A 525 10.30 -7.71 -2.01
C GLY A 525 10.47 -6.23 -2.32
N GLY A 526 10.34 -5.83 -3.59
CA GLY A 526 10.55 -4.45 -4.04
C GLY A 526 12.02 -4.04 -4.10
N PHE A 527 12.28 -2.75 -4.34
CA PHE A 527 13.62 -2.26 -4.65
C PHE A 527 14.05 -1.10 -3.74
N PHE A 528 15.33 -1.06 -3.40
CA PHE A 528 15.98 0.08 -2.76
C PHE A 528 16.26 1.19 -3.78
N THR A 529 16.28 2.46 -3.35
CA THR A 529 16.57 3.61 -4.22
C THR A 529 18.02 3.60 -4.73
N THR A 530 18.97 3.12 -3.92
CA THR A 530 20.40 3.05 -4.24
C THR A 530 20.88 1.62 -4.45
N ALA A 531 21.95 1.42 -5.21
CA ALA A 531 22.61 0.12 -5.38
C ALA A 531 23.31 -0.36 -4.07
N ASN A 532 23.61 -1.65 -3.97
CA ASN A 532 24.27 -2.23 -2.80
C ASN A 532 25.72 -1.76 -2.57
N ASP A 533 26.36 -1.21 -3.60
CA ASP A 533 27.72 -0.67 -3.61
C ASP A 533 27.74 0.88 -3.58
N HIS A 534 26.58 1.51 -3.38
CA HIS A 534 26.47 2.96 -3.27
C HIS A 534 27.03 3.49 -1.94
N GLU A 535 27.23 4.81 -1.85
CA GLU A 535 27.56 5.48 -0.59
C GLU A 535 26.58 5.08 0.52
N VAL A 536 27.11 4.69 1.69
CA VAL A 536 26.31 4.34 2.85
C VAL A 536 25.86 5.60 3.58
N LEU A 537 24.56 5.87 3.56
CA LEU A 537 23.90 6.98 4.25
C LEU A 537 23.19 6.47 5.53
N ILE A 538 22.63 7.40 6.31
CA ILE A 538 21.92 7.07 7.56
C ILE A 538 20.70 6.15 7.38
N LEU A 539 20.16 6.07 6.16
CA LEU A 539 19.10 5.13 5.78
C LEU A 539 19.18 4.85 4.28
N ARG A 540 18.74 3.64 3.90
CA ARG A 540 18.59 3.25 2.50
C ARG A 540 17.10 3.22 2.18
N GLY A 541 16.64 4.22 1.43
CA GLY A 541 15.24 4.43 1.09
C GLY A 541 14.69 3.36 0.13
N ARG A 542 13.36 3.33 0.06
CA ARG A 542 12.59 2.50 -0.87
C ARG A 542 11.39 3.32 -1.34
N GLU A 543 11.36 3.62 -2.63
CA GLU A 543 10.27 4.40 -3.22
C GLU A 543 9.04 3.51 -3.49
N GLY A 544 7.88 3.91 -2.96
CA GLY A 544 6.61 3.20 -3.12
C GLY A 544 5.63 3.96 -4.02
N PRO A 545 4.98 5.01 -3.50
CA PRO A 545 3.96 5.76 -4.21
C PRO A 545 4.54 6.55 -5.40
N ASP A 546 3.73 6.72 -6.44
CA ASP A 546 4.02 7.57 -7.59
C ASP A 546 4.04 9.05 -7.14
N GLY A 547 5.06 9.79 -7.58
CA GLY A 547 5.19 11.23 -7.39
C GLY A 547 4.79 12.01 -8.63
N ALA A 548 5.57 13.05 -8.97
CA ALA A 548 5.47 13.71 -10.27
C ALA A 548 5.84 12.75 -11.41
N THR A 549 6.72 11.80 -11.12
CA THR A 549 7.07 10.67 -11.99
C THR A 549 6.59 9.37 -11.35
N PRO A 550 6.30 8.32 -12.14
CA PRO A 550 6.09 6.99 -11.59
C PRO A 550 7.25 6.56 -10.67
N SER A 551 6.98 5.75 -9.65
CA SER A 551 8.07 5.32 -8.76
C SER A 551 9.03 4.34 -9.48
N GLY A 552 10.31 4.40 -9.15
CA GLY A 552 11.32 3.48 -9.69
C GLY A 552 10.98 2.02 -9.42
N ASN A 553 10.31 1.71 -8.30
CA ASN A 553 9.79 0.38 -8.00
C ASN A 553 8.68 -0.04 -8.98
N ALA A 554 7.71 0.84 -9.24
CA ALA A 554 6.59 0.57 -10.13
C ALA A 554 7.04 0.34 -11.58
N VAL A 555 7.98 1.16 -12.06
CA VAL A 555 8.55 1.04 -13.40
C VAL A 555 9.41 -0.22 -13.51
N SER A 556 10.21 -0.55 -12.49
CA SER A 556 10.97 -1.80 -12.44
C SER A 556 10.04 -3.02 -12.49
N ALA A 557 8.94 -3.00 -11.74
CA ALA A 557 7.94 -4.08 -11.76
C ALA A 557 7.36 -4.28 -13.17
N MET A 558 6.96 -3.20 -13.85
CA MET A 558 6.45 -3.27 -15.23
C MET A 558 7.51 -3.77 -16.22
N ALA A 559 8.73 -3.23 -16.15
CA ALA A 559 9.82 -3.59 -17.04
C ALA A 559 10.21 -5.07 -16.90
N LEU A 560 10.38 -5.55 -15.66
CA LEU A 560 10.66 -6.96 -15.37
C LEU A 560 9.51 -7.88 -15.77
N ALA A 561 8.25 -7.44 -15.57
CA ALA A 561 7.10 -8.18 -16.04
C ALA A 561 7.15 -8.34 -17.57
N ARG A 562 7.40 -7.28 -18.35
CA ARG A 562 7.53 -7.37 -19.81
C ARG A 562 8.69 -8.26 -20.24
N LEU A 563 9.87 -8.09 -19.64
CA LEU A 563 11.03 -8.95 -19.92
C LEU A 563 10.74 -10.43 -19.61
N SER A 564 9.96 -10.73 -18.57
CA SER A 564 9.58 -12.11 -18.25
C SER A 564 8.85 -12.82 -19.40
N PHE A 565 8.03 -12.09 -20.17
CA PHE A 565 7.32 -12.63 -21.32
C PHE A 565 8.16 -12.61 -22.61
N HIS A 566 9.05 -11.62 -22.79
CA HIS A 566 9.99 -11.63 -23.91
C HIS A 566 10.96 -12.83 -23.82
N GLU A 567 11.52 -13.06 -22.64
CA GLU A 567 12.60 -14.03 -22.39
C GLU A 567 12.11 -15.38 -21.83
N ASP A 568 10.81 -15.53 -21.57
CA ASP A 568 10.23 -16.72 -20.91
C ASP A 568 10.91 -17.05 -19.57
N ARG A 569 11.03 -16.03 -18.71
CA ARG A 569 11.79 -16.09 -17.45
C ARG A 569 10.93 -15.85 -16.21
N GLU A 570 10.68 -16.92 -15.47
CA GLU A 570 9.87 -16.88 -14.25
C GLU A 570 10.52 -16.08 -13.12
N ASP A 571 11.85 -16.05 -13.03
CA ASP A 571 12.55 -15.28 -11.99
C ASP A 571 12.31 -13.76 -12.11
N LEU A 572 12.17 -13.26 -13.34
CA LEU A 572 11.79 -11.87 -13.59
C LEU A 572 10.31 -11.61 -13.23
N ARG A 573 9.43 -12.57 -13.54
CA ARG A 573 7.99 -12.51 -13.20
C ARG A 573 7.77 -12.51 -11.68
N ASP A 574 8.51 -13.34 -10.96
CA ASP A 574 8.49 -13.42 -9.50
C ASP A 574 8.95 -12.11 -8.87
N ALA A 575 10.06 -11.54 -9.36
CA ALA A 575 10.56 -10.26 -8.87
C ALA A 575 9.58 -9.11 -9.12
N ALA A 576 8.95 -9.07 -10.29
CA ALA A 576 7.89 -8.10 -10.60
C ALA A 576 6.69 -8.25 -9.65
N THR A 577 6.25 -9.49 -9.43
CA THR A 577 5.14 -9.82 -8.51
C THR A 577 5.47 -9.39 -7.07
N GLN A 578 6.68 -9.67 -6.59
CA GLN A 578 7.13 -9.25 -5.27
C GLN A 578 7.21 -7.73 -5.13
N ALA A 579 7.64 -7.02 -6.18
CA ALA A 579 7.70 -5.56 -6.17
C ALA A 579 6.33 -4.89 -6.06
N VAL A 580 5.29 -5.49 -6.66
CA VAL A 580 3.89 -5.06 -6.47
C VAL A 580 3.42 -5.35 -5.04
N ARG A 581 3.63 -6.58 -4.56
CA ARG A 581 3.12 -7.03 -3.24
C ARG A 581 3.76 -6.31 -2.08
N ALA A 582 5.02 -5.87 -2.22
CA ALA A 582 5.74 -5.15 -1.17
C ALA A 582 5.01 -3.88 -0.70
N TYR A 583 4.17 -3.30 -1.56
CA TYR A 583 3.38 -2.11 -1.24
C TYR A 583 1.88 -2.38 -1.11
N GLY A 584 1.44 -3.64 -1.14
CA GLY A 584 0.02 -4.00 -1.17
C GLY A 584 -0.80 -3.38 -0.03
N GLN A 585 -0.26 -3.29 1.19
CA GLN A 585 -0.98 -2.65 2.30
C GLN A 585 -1.20 -1.14 2.08
N GLN A 586 -0.21 -0.46 1.49
CA GLN A 586 -0.33 0.97 1.15
C GLN A 586 -1.26 1.16 -0.04
N ILE A 587 -1.17 0.28 -1.04
CA ILE A 587 -2.06 0.27 -2.21
C ILE A 587 -3.52 0.10 -1.77
N SER A 588 -3.85 -0.81 -0.84
CA SER A 588 -5.24 -0.93 -0.36
C SER A 588 -5.74 0.30 0.43
N ARG A 589 -4.85 1.20 0.89
CA ARG A 589 -5.22 2.44 1.61
C ARG A 589 -5.34 3.64 0.68
N ILE A 590 -4.37 3.82 -0.22
CA ILE A 590 -4.27 4.97 -1.13
C ILE A 590 -3.97 4.51 -2.57
N PRO A 591 -4.84 3.67 -3.18
CA PRO A 591 -4.58 3.03 -4.46
C PRO A 591 -4.27 4.01 -5.59
N ARG A 592 -4.89 5.20 -5.61
CA ARG A 592 -4.59 6.24 -6.60
C ARG A 592 -3.12 6.69 -6.63
N GLY A 593 -2.43 6.61 -5.49
CA GLY A 593 -1.02 6.97 -5.35
C GLY A 593 -0.07 5.91 -5.87
N PHE A 594 -0.58 4.81 -6.44
CA PHE A 594 0.19 3.68 -6.94
C PHE A 594 -0.29 3.25 -8.34
N ALA A 595 -0.80 4.20 -9.13
CA ALA A 595 -1.39 3.93 -10.44
C ALA A 595 -0.46 3.12 -11.36
N LYS A 596 0.85 3.42 -11.43
CA LYS A 596 1.79 2.63 -12.24
C LYS A 596 1.99 1.21 -11.68
N THR A 597 2.06 1.06 -10.35
CA THR A 597 2.19 -0.27 -9.72
C THR A 597 0.95 -1.11 -9.98
N ILE A 598 -0.23 -0.50 -9.92
CA ILE A 598 -1.51 -1.17 -10.22
C ILE A 598 -1.59 -1.57 -11.69
N MET A 599 -1.07 -0.76 -12.62
CA MET A 599 -0.94 -1.15 -14.03
C MET A 599 -0.01 -2.36 -14.21
N ALA A 600 1.11 -2.42 -13.47
CA ALA A 600 1.98 -3.60 -13.47
C ALA A 600 1.27 -4.82 -12.89
N ALA A 601 0.44 -4.62 -11.86
CA ALA A 601 -0.39 -5.67 -11.29
C ALA A 601 -1.38 -6.22 -12.32
N GLU A 602 -2.07 -5.33 -13.04
CA GLU A 602 -3.03 -5.69 -14.10
C GLU A 602 -2.36 -6.47 -15.23
N PHE A 603 -1.16 -6.06 -15.66
CA PHE A 603 -0.36 -6.76 -16.65
C PHE A 603 -0.02 -8.19 -16.22
N LEU A 604 0.43 -8.38 -14.97
CA LEU A 604 0.78 -9.69 -14.42
C LEU A 604 -0.45 -10.60 -14.23
N LEU A 605 -1.60 -10.05 -13.83
CA LEU A 605 -2.84 -10.80 -13.60
C LEU A 605 -3.48 -11.33 -14.89
N ASN A 606 -3.33 -10.58 -15.98
CA ASN A 606 -3.98 -10.87 -17.26
C ASN A 606 -3.06 -11.53 -18.28
N GLY A 607 -1.75 -11.30 -18.15
CA GLY A 607 -0.77 -11.60 -19.20
C GLY A 607 -0.88 -10.63 -20.39
N PRO A 608 0.19 -10.44 -21.17
CA PRO A 608 0.17 -9.62 -22.36
C PRO A 608 -0.54 -10.32 -23.53
N VAL A 609 -0.96 -9.51 -24.49
CA VAL A 609 -1.11 -9.92 -25.89
C VAL A 609 0.30 -9.99 -26.49
N GLU A 610 0.71 -11.17 -26.92
CA GLU A 610 2.02 -11.41 -27.50
C GLU A 610 1.91 -11.30 -29.03
N LEU A 611 2.54 -10.28 -29.62
CA LEU A 611 2.47 -10.00 -31.05
C LEU A 611 3.81 -10.36 -31.70
N ALA A 612 3.82 -11.31 -32.63
CA ALA A 612 5.00 -11.64 -33.42
C ALA A 612 4.79 -11.30 -34.90
N PHE A 613 5.52 -10.32 -35.38
CA PHE A 613 5.55 -9.94 -36.79
C PHE A 613 6.63 -10.74 -37.50
N ILE A 614 6.27 -11.51 -38.53
CA ILE A 614 7.22 -12.20 -39.39
C ILE A 614 7.13 -11.60 -40.79
N GLY A 615 8.22 -11.00 -41.28
CA GLY A 615 8.26 -10.38 -42.59
C GLY A 615 9.53 -9.57 -42.83
N SER A 616 9.82 -9.31 -44.10
CA SER A 616 10.90 -8.40 -44.47
C SER A 616 10.44 -6.94 -44.31
N PRO A 617 11.26 -6.02 -43.77
CA PRO A 617 10.90 -4.61 -43.66
C PRO A 617 10.54 -3.93 -45.00
N SER A 618 10.98 -4.50 -46.13
CA SER A 618 10.63 -4.03 -47.48
C SER A 618 9.33 -4.62 -48.05
N ASP A 619 8.67 -5.54 -47.34
CA ASP A 619 7.38 -6.11 -47.76
C ASP A 619 6.23 -5.15 -47.41
N GLU A 620 5.50 -4.67 -48.43
CA GLU A 620 4.34 -3.79 -48.26
C GLU A 620 3.28 -4.40 -47.33
N ARG A 621 3.12 -5.73 -47.34
CA ARG A 621 2.16 -6.40 -46.48
C ARG A 621 2.58 -6.39 -45.01
N HIS A 622 3.88 -6.56 -44.75
CA HIS A 622 4.43 -6.43 -43.41
C HIS A 622 4.18 -5.02 -42.86
N ASP A 623 4.40 -3.99 -43.68
CA ASP A 623 4.13 -2.60 -43.30
C ASP A 623 2.65 -2.35 -43.00
N ARG A 624 1.74 -2.85 -43.83
CA ARG A 624 0.28 -2.73 -43.57
C ARG A 624 -0.18 -3.46 -42.30
N LEU A 625 0.43 -4.61 -41.94
CA LEU A 625 0.13 -5.30 -40.69
C LEU A 625 0.55 -4.44 -39.48
N LEU A 626 1.72 -3.80 -39.56
CA LEU A 626 2.19 -2.88 -38.52
C LEU A 626 1.28 -1.65 -38.40
N ASP A 627 0.86 -1.06 -39.52
CA ASP A 627 -0.06 0.08 -39.56
C ASP A 627 -1.38 -0.22 -38.86
N GLU A 628 -1.93 -1.41 -39.08
CA GLU A 628 -3.21 -1.79 -38.49
C GLU A 628 -3.11 -2.00 -36.97
N VAL A 629 -2.05 -2.67 -36.51
CA VAL A 629 -1.79 -2.83 -35.07
C VAL A 629 -1.52 -1.48 -34.41
N ALA A 630 -0.82 -0.57 -35.10
CA ALA A 630 -0.51 0.78 -34.60
C ALA A 630 -1.76 1.62 -34.30
N ARG A 631 -2.88 1.39 -35.00
CA ARG A 631 -4.14 2.10 -34.77
C ARG A 631 -4.85 1.71 -33.47
N HIS A 632 -4.61 0.51 -32.96
CA HIS A 632 -5.36 -0.04 -31.84
C HIS A 632 -4.65 0.20 -30.51
N PHE A 633 -5.43 0.60 -29.50
CA PHE A 633 -4.94 0.69 -28.13
C PHE A 633 -4.81 -0.71 -27.52
N VAL A 634 -3.59 -1.24 -27.48
CA VAL A 634 -3.28 -2.55 -26.86
C VAL A 634 -2.34 -2.30 -25.68
N PRO A 635 -2.87 -2.00 -24.48
CA PRO A 635 -2.07 -1.53 -23.34
C PRO A 635 -1.22 -2.60 -22.67
N HIS A 636 -1.63 -3.87 -22.75
CA HIS A 636 -0.91 -5.02 -22.20
C HIS A 636 -0.40 -5.86 -23.37
N ARG A 637 0.75 -5.48 -23.93
CA ARG A 637 1.34 -6.17 -25.06
C ARG A 637 2.84 -6.39 -24.87
N ILE A 638 3.35 -7.33 -25.64
CA ILE A 638 4.76 -7.40 -26.04
C ILE A 638 4.82 -7.59 -27.55
N ILE A 639 5.86 -7.06 -28.20
CA ILE A 639 6.05 -7.17 -29.65
C ILE A 639 7.41 -7.79 -29.97
N ALA A 640 7.44 -8.81 -30.83
CA ALA A 640 8.67 -9.37 -31.39
C ALA A 640 8.68 -9.27 -32.92
N HIS A 641 9.85 -9.01 -33.48
CA HIS A 641 10.06 -8.81 -34.92
C HIS A 641 10.98 -9.91 -35.47
N GLY A 642 10.46 -10.74 -36.36
CA GLY A 642 11.21 -11.79 -37.05
C GLY A 642 11.44 -11.43 -38.51
N ASN A 643 12.70 -11.17 -38.88
CA ASN A 643 13.09 -10.95 -40.26
C ASN A 643 13.62 -12.26 -40.90
N PRO A 644 12.94 -12.85 -41.90
CA PRO A 644 13.40 -14.05 -42.59
C PRO A 644 14.75 -13.91 -43.30
N ASP A 645 15.15 -12.68 -43.63
CA ASP A 645 16.40 -12.35 -44.33
C ASP A 645 17.59 -12.17 -43.37
N ALA A 646 17.35 -12.15 -42.06
CA ALA A 646 18.37 -11.99 -41.02
C ALA A 646 18.84 -13.36 -40.47
N LEU A 647 19.86 -13.33 -39.60
CA LEU A 647 20.25 -14.51 -38.83
C LEU A 647 19.07 -14.96 -37.96
N GLU A 648 18.94 -16.28 -37.77
CA GLU A 648 17.87 -16.86 -36.95
C GLU A 648 17.87 -16.28 -35.53
N SER A 649 16.76 -15.64 -35.15
CA SER A 649 16.56 -15.05 -33.83
C SER A 649 16.48 -16.12 -32.75
N GLN A 650 17.02 -15.83 -31.57
CA GLN A 650 16.87 -16.67 -30.38
C GLN A 650 15.65 -16.29 -29.54
N HIS A 651 14.89 -15.27 -29.93
CA HIS A 651 13.74 -14.77 -29.16
C HIS A 651 12.68 -15.87 -28.97
N PRO A 652 12.31 -16.23 -27.74
CA PRO A 652 11.35 -17.31 -27.44
C PRO A 652 10.03 -17.20 -28.21
N LEU A 653 9.43 -16.00 -28.24
CA LEU A 653 8.19 -15.75 -28.96
C LEU A 653 8.28 -16.03 -30.48
N LEU A 654 9.44 -15.92 -31.13
CA LEU A 654 9.59 -16.13 -32.57
C LEU A 654 9.77 -17.62 -32.94
N LYS A 655 10.04 -18.48 -31.94
CA LYS A 655 10.31 -19.90 -32.18
C LYS A 655 9.13 -20.60 -32.86
N GLY A 656 9.41 -21.26 -33.98
CA GLY A 656 8.42 -22.01 -34.76
C GLY A 656 7.43 -21.14 -35.55
N LYS A 657 7.68 -19.84 -35.67
CA LYS A 657 6.88 -18.91 -36.48
C LYS A 657 7.62 -18.57 -37.78
N GLY A 658 6.89 -18.43 -38.88
CA GLY A 658 7.46 -18.26 -40.21
C GLY A 658 6.52 -17.51 -41.14
N LEU A 659 6.91 -17.38 -42.40
CA LEU A 659 6.02 -16.86 -43.44
C LEU A 659 4.87 -17.85 -43.70
N VAL A 660 3.69 -17.32 -44.02
CA VAL A 660 2.52 -18.13 -44.39
C VAL A 660 2.34 -18.05 -45.90
N GLU A 661 2.48 -19.19 -46.59
CA GLU A 661 2.45 -19.25 -48.06
C GLU A 661 3.44 -18.26 -48.73
N GLY A 662 4.57 -17.99 -48.06
CA GLY A 662 5.58 -17.02 -48.51
C GLY A 662 5.24 -15.54 -48.25
N GLN A 663 4.17 -15.25 -47.52
CA GLN A 663 3.71 -13.89 -47.18
C GLN A 663 4.05 -13.54 -45.74
N ALA A 664 4.25 -12.24 -45.48
CA ALA A 664 4.35 -11.72 -44.11
C ALA A 664 3.11 -12.08 -43.29
N ALA A 665 3.33 -12.37 -42.01
CA ALA A 665 2.30 -12.83 -41.09
C ALA A 665 2.44 -12.21 -39.70
N LEU A 666 1.30 -11.91 -39.09
CA LEU A 666 1.17 -11.55 -37.68
C LEU A 666 0.65 -12.77 -36.90
N TYR A 667 1.38 -13.16 -35.86
CA TYR A 667 0.91 -14.14 -34.88
C TYR A 667 0.48 -13.43 -33.62
N VAL A 668 -0.78 -13.63 -33.23
CA VAL A 668 -1.34 -13.11 -31.98
C VAL A 668 -1.44 -14.27 -30.99
N CYS A 669 -0.66 -14.21 -29.92
CA CYS A 669 -0.58 -15.24 -28.90
C CYS A 669 -0.96 -14.70 -27.51
N ARG A 670 -1.42 -15.59 -26.64
CA ARG A 670 -1.70 -15.33 -25.23
C ARG A 670 -1.34 -16.58 -24.44
N ASN A 671 -0.57 -16.44 -23.37
CA ASN A 671 -0.18 -17.56 -22.49
C ASN A 671 0.35 -18.77 -23.29
N TYR A 672 1.29 -18.53 -24.19
CA TYR A 672 1.93 -19.57 -25.02
C TYR A 672 1.01 -20.29 -26.02
N ALA A 673 -0.23 -19.81 -26.20
CA ALA A 673 -1.16 -20.30 -27.23
C ALA A 673 -1.41 -19.21 -28.28
N CYS A 674 -1.27 -19.55 -29.55
CA CYS A 674 -1.47 -18.61 -30.66
C CYS A 674 -2.77 -18.89 -31.41
N GLN A 675 -3.40 -17.83 -31.89
CA GLN A 675 -4.45 -17.92 -32.92
C GLN A 675 -3.84 -18.35 -34.28
N ALA A 676 -4.71 -18.58 -35.27
CA ALA A 676 -4.24 -18.77 -36.64
C ALA A 676 -3.48 -17.53 -37.13
N PRO A 677 -2.35 -17.68 -37.87
CA PRO A 677 -1.57 -16.54 -38.31
C PRO A 677 -2.34 -15.68 -39.30
N LEU A 678 -2.19 -14.36 -39.18
CA LEU A 678 -2.91 -13.37 -39.97
C LEU A 678 -2.01 -12.82 -41.06
N THR A 679 -2.40 -13.01 -42.32
CA THR A 679 -1.72 -12.47 -43.51
C THR A 679 -2.47 -11.30 -44.14
N ASP A 680 -3.71 -11.05 -43.71
CA ASP A 680 -4.56 -9.96 -44.17
C ASP A 680 -4.75 -8.97 -43.02
N PRO A 681 -4.28 -7.72 -43.16
CA PRO A 681 -4.42 -6.67 -42.14
C PRO A 681 -5.86 -6.44 -41.69
N GLU A 682 -6.86 -6.58 -42.56
CA GLU A 682 -8.26 -6.33 -42.18
C GLU A 682 -8.76 -7.26 -41.06
N ASN A 683 -8.15 -8.44 -40.91
CA ASN A 683 -8.48 -9.40 -39.86
C ASN A 683 -7.75 -9.13 -38.52
N ALA A 684 -6.76 -8.24 -38.49
CA ALA A 684 -5.98 -7.94 -37.29
C ALA A 684 -6.83 -7.22 -36.22
N ALA A 685 -7.70 -6.29 -36.60
CA ALA A 685 -8.57 -5.56 -35.66
C ALA A 685 -9.46 -6.48 -34.83
N GLN A 686 -10.05 -7.51 -35.45
CA GLN A 686 -10.86 -8.50 -34.75
C GLN A 686 -10.02 -9.35 -33.78
N ALA A 687 -8.85 -9.82 -34.23
CA ALA A 687 -7.96 -10.64 -33.40
C ALA A 687 -7.42 -9.90 -32.17
N LEU A 688 -7.26 -8.58 -32.25
CA LEU A 688 -6.86 -7.72 -31.13
C LEU A 688 -8.02 -7.41 -30.15
N THR A 689 -9.27 -7.45 -30.61
CA THR A 689 -10.47 -7.10 -29.82
C THR A 689 -11.19 -8.30 -29.19
N GLU A 690 -10.92 -9.52 -29.64
CA GLU A 690 -11.42 -10.75 -29.01
C GLU A 690 -10.88 -10.88 -27.57
N THR A 691 -11.68 -10.40 -26.62
CA THR A 691 -11.45 -10.52 -25.19
C THR A 691 -11.93 -11.93 -24.79
N PRO A 692 -11.09 -12.75 -24.14
CA PRO A 692 -11.56 -14.04 -23.62
C PRO A 692 -12.78 -13.79 -22.73
N GLN A 693 -13.80 -14.67 -22.82
CA GLN A 693 -14.83 -14.75 -21.79
C GLN A 693 -14.13 -14.87 -20.43
N GLU A 694 -14.24 -13.84 -19.61
CA GLU A 694 -13.71 -13.85 -18.26
C GLU A 694 -14.35 -15.02 -17.50
N ASP A 695 -13.55 -16.03 -17.14
CA ASP A 695 -13.87 -16.81 -15.95
C ASP A 695 -13.94 -15.82 -14.80
N SER A 696 -15.12 -15.69 -14.18
CA SER A 696 -15.50 -14.69 -13.18
C SER A 696 -14.79 -14.84 -11.83
N THR A 697 -13.55 -15.32 -11.83
CA THR A 697 -12.74 -15.56 -10.64
C THR A 697 -11.90 -14.32 -10.35
N SER A 698 -12.04 -13.79 -9.14
CA SER A 698 -11.20 -12.69 -8.62
C SER A 698 -9.73 -13.11 -8.65
N ARG A 699 -8.95 -12.56 -9.58
CA ARG A 699 -7.51 -12.86 -9.70
C ARG A 699 -6.72 -11.94 -8.75
N THR A 700 -5.81 -12.53 -7.98
CA THR A 700 -4.91 -11.82 -7.08
C THR A 700 -3.47 -12.21 -7.35
N LEU A 701 -2.54 -11.26 -7.17
CA LEU A 701 -1.11 -11.55 -7.19
C LEU A 701 -0.70 -12.08 -5.81
N ALA A 702 -0.86 -13.40 -5.62
CA ALA A 702 -0.34 -14.10 -4.46
C ALA A 702 1.11 -14.55 -4.72
N SER A 703 1.96 -14.62 -3.69
CA SER A 703 3.19 -15.40 -3.81
C SER A 703 2.85 -16.87 -3.97
N GLN A 704 3.77 -17.64 -4.54
CA GLN A 704 3.87 -19.05 -4.16
C GLN A 704 4.06 -19.11 -2.64
N GLY A 705 2.98 -19.40 -1.91
CA GLY A 705 3.03 -19.57 -0.46
C GLY A 705 4.00 -20.71 -0.10
N VAL A 706 4.46 -20.75 1.15
CA VAL A 706 5.35 -21.82 1.63
C VAL A 706 4.73 -23.17 1.22
N PRO A 707 5.43 -23.96 0.38
CA PRO A 707 4.86 -25.19 -0.13
C PRO A 707 4.75 -26.24 0.97
N GLY A 708 3.78 -27.13 0.80
CA GLY A 708 3.56 -28.26 1.70
C GLY A 708 2.50 -28.01 2.77
N THR A 709 2.31 -29.06 3.56
CA THR A 709 1.19 -29.22 4.49
C THR A 709 1.61 -30.08 5.66
N ALA A 710 0.87 -30.06 6.77
CA ALA A 710 1.01 -31.06 7.83
C ALA A 710 0.95 -32.49 7.27
N THR A 711 1.89 -33.34 7.68
CA THR A 711 1.92 -34.76 7.30
C THR A 711 1.91 -35.64 8.54
N VAL A 712 1.50 -36.90 8.38
CA VAL A 712 1.51 -37.90 9.46
C VAL A 712 2.94 -38.08 10.00
N GLN A 713 3.92 -38.15 9.09
CA GLN A 713 5.33 -38.32 9.41
C GLN A 713 5.90 -37.05 10.07
N GLY A 714 5.64 -35.87 9.49
CA GLY A 714 6.15 -34.59 9.98
C GLY A 714 5.64 -34.25 11.38
N THR A 715 4.34 -34.37 11.60
CA THR A 715 3.74 -34.12 12.93
C THR A 715 4.23 -35.12 13.98
N ALA A 716 4.38 -36.40 13.64
CA ALA A 716 4.95 -37.40 14.55
C ALA A 716 6.45 -37.16 14.85
N ALA A 717 7.22 -36.73 13.86
CA ALA A 717 8.64 -36.39 14.02
C ALA A 717 8.82 -35.17 14.92
N TYR A 718 7.99 -34.14 14.75
CA TYR A 718 7.93 -32.98 15.63
C TYR A 718 7.70 -33.41 17.09
N VAL A 719 6.67 -34.22 17.33
CA VAL A 719 6.33 -34.69 18.68
C VAL A 719 7.47 -35.52 19.26
N SER A 720 8.07 -36.42 18.48
CA SER A 720 9.20 -37.24 18.93
C SER A 720 10.40 -36.39 19.38
N ARG A 721 10.69 -35.29 18.66
CA ARG A 721 11.74 -34.32 19.03
C ARG A 721 11.42 -33.58 20.33
N ILE A 722 10.16 -33.25 20.57
CA ILE A 722 9.71 -32.58 21.80
C ILE A 722 9.78 -33.53 23.00
N LEU A 723 9.31 -34.77 22.86
CA LEU A 723 9.31 -35.80 23.91
C LEU A 723 10.73 -36.21 24.35
N ALA A 724 11.73 -36.06 23.48
CA ALA A 724 13.12 -36.37 23.80
C ALA A 724 13.79 -35.36 24.76
N ARG A 725 13.13 -34.23 25.07
CA ARG A 725 13.69 -33.19 25.94
C ARG A 725 13.48 -33.53 27.42
N SER A 726 14.49 -33.30 28.25
CA SER A 726 14.52 -33.65 29.69
C SER A 726 13.42 -33.01 30.54
N SER A 727 12.80 -31.93 30.04
CA SER A 727 11.71 -31.17 30.67
C SER A 727 10.49 -31.03 29.74
N GLY A 728 10.36 -31.94 28.76
CA GLY A 728 9.31 -31.88 27.75
C GLY A 728 7.95 -32.44 28.23
N PRO A 729 6.87 -32.16 27.49
CA PRO A 729 5.58 -32.83 27.64
C PRO A 729 5.70 -34.36 27.64
N ALA A 730 4.70 -35.04 28.17
CA ALA A 730 4.64 -36.50 28.14
C ALA A 730 3.83 -37.00 26.93
N ALA A 731 3.95 -38.29 26.58
CA ALA A 731 3.32 -38.86 25.39
C ALA A 731 1.79 -38.67 25.35
N HIS A 732 1.11 -38.70 26.50
CA HIS A 732 -0.33 -38.47 26.63
C HIS A 732 -0.76 -37.01 26.39
N GLY A 733 0.19 -36.07 26.36
CA GLY A 733 -0.04 -34.69 25.93
C GLY A 733 -0.37 -34.56 24.44
N TYR A 734 -0.25 -35.65 23.68
CA TYR A 734 -0.52 -35.72 22.25
C TYR A 734 -1.60 -36.75 21.92
N THR A 735 -2.28 -36.57 20.80
CA THR A 735 -3.30 -37.47 20.28
C THR A 735 -3.37 -37.38 18.75
N THR A 736 -4.18 -38.24 18.13
CA THR A 736 -4.45 -38.16 16.68
C THR A 736 -5.62 -37.21 16.41
N LEU A 737 -5.49 -36.37 15.38
CA LEU A 737 -6.52 -35.48 14.89
C LEU A 737 -7.59 -36.27 14.11
N GLY A 738 -8.46 -36.97 14.84
CA GLY A 738 -9.56 -37.75 14.26
C GLY A 738 -9.07 -38.85 13.29
N ALA A 739 -9.67 -38.91 12.10
CA ALA A 739 -9.31 -39.86 11.05
C ALA A 739 -8.14 -39.41 10.15
N THR A 740 -7.57 -38.21 10.37
CA THR A 740 -6.49 -37.67 9.50
C THR A 740 -5.15 -38.38 9.66
N GLY A 741 -4.91 -39.00 10.83
CA GLY A 741 -3.60 -39.57 11.19
C GLY A 741 -2.57 -38.54 11.66
N LEU A 742 -2.86 -37.23 11.57
CA LEU A 742 -1.96 -36.18 12.06
C LEU A 742 -1.86 -36.24 13.59
N THR A 743 -0.66 -36.08 14.14
CA THR A 743 -0.44 -36.06 15.59
C THR A 743 -0.50 -34.62 16.11
N ASN A 744 -1.43 -34.30 17.00
CA ASN A 744 -1.61 -32.95 17.56
C ASN A 744 -1.42 -32.91 19.07
N SER A 745 -0.97 -31.78 19.59
CA SER A 745 -0.99 -31.46 21.03
C SER A 745 -2.43 -31.34 21.53
N ARG A 746 -2.70 -31.83 22.75
CA ARG A 746 -4.03 -31.69 23.39
C ARG A 746 -4.37 -30.25 23.78
N ILE A 747 -3.38 -29.36 23.78
CA ILE A 747 -3.55 -27.91 23.88
C ILE A 747 -3.11 -27.26 22.57
N GLY A 748 -3.99 -26.45 22.00
CA GLY A 748 -3.77 -25.71 20.77
C GLY A 748 -3.72 -24.21 21.01
N PHE A 749 -3.06 -23.49 20.12
CA PHE A 749 -2.96 -22.04 20.16
C PHE A 749 -4.17 -21.41 19.48
N GLY A 750 -5.03 -20.73 20.24
CA GLY A 750 -6.20 -20.00 19.72
C GLY A 750 -5.89 -18.53 19.42
N GLY A 751 -5.96 -18.13 18.16
CA GLY A 751 -5.63 -16.81 17.65
C GLY A 751 -6.70 -15.72 17.86
N TYR A 752 -7.69 -15.94 18.73
CA TYR A 752 -8.73 -14.94 18.98
C TYR A 752 -8.15 -13.73 19.74
N ARG A 753 -8.26 -12.54 19.13
CA ARG A 753 -7.66 -11.27 19.60
C ARG A 753 -6.12 -11.29 19.65
N THR A 754 -5.48 -12.08 18.78
CA THR A 754 -4.06 -11.91 18.47
C THR A 754 -3.91 -11.12 17.16
N GLY A 755 -2.80 -10.42 17.01
CA GLY A 755 -2.54 -9.55 15.87
C GLY A 755 -1.06 -9.17 15.82
N ILE A 756 -0.59 -8.81 14.63
CA ILE A 756 0.83 -8.60 14.32
C ILE A 756 1.43 -7.37 15.01
N ASP A 757 0.61 -6.35 15.32
CA ASP A 757 1.05 -5.08 15.92
C ASP A 757 1.47 -5.19 17.40
N GLN A 758 1.32 -6.36 18.01
CA GLN A 758 1.59 -6.58 19.44
C GLN A 758 2.73 -7.59 19.61
N GLU A 759 3.91 -7.09 19.98
CA GLU A 759 5.13 -7.89 20.10
C GLU A 759 4.96 -9.10 21.04
N GLY A 760 4.18 -8.93 22.12
CA GLY A 760 3.88 -10.01 23.07
C GLY A 760 3.13 -11.20 22.45
N HIS A 761 2.28 -10.98 21.44
CA HIS A 761 1.54 -12.05 20.76
C HIS A 761 2.48 -12.93 19.93
N ARG A 762 3.43 -12.30 19.23
CA ARG A 762 4.47 -12.99 18.45
C ARG A 762 5.35 -13.84 19.35
N ALA A 763 5.84 -13.26 20.45
CA ALA A 763 6.66 -13.99 21.43
C ALA A 763 5.91 -15.19 22.03
N ALA A 764 4.60 -15.05 22.29
CA ALA A 764 3.77 -16.14 22.79
C ALA A 764 3.64 -17.30 21.78
N LEU A 765 3.37 -17.01 20.50
CA LEU A 765 3.24 -18.05 19.47
C LEU A 765 4.56 -18.79 19.23
N LEU A 766 5.69 -18.05 19.15
CA LEU A 766 7.02 -18.64 19.05
C LEU A 766 7.32 -19.59 20.21
N LYS A 767 7.07 -19.15 21.45
CA LYS A 767 7.26 -19.98 22.64
C LYS A 767 6.34 -21.20 22.61
N ALA A 768 5.09 -21.06 22.21
CA ALA A 768 4.14 -22.16 22.16
C ALA A 768 4.58 -23.28 21.20
N ILE A 769 5.03 -22.91 19.99
CA ILE A 769 5.56 -23.88 19.03
C ILE A 769 6.86 -24.49 19.56
N ARG A 770 7.78 -23.69 20.12
CA ARG A 770 9.03 -24.25 20.67
C ARG A 770 8.79 -25.21 21.84
N GLU A 771 7.72 -25.03 22.62
CA GLU A 771 7.40 -25.84 23.80
C GLU A 771 6.45 -27.02 23.53
N GLY A 772 6.08 -27.26 22.27
CA GLY A 772 5.40 -28.49 21.89
C GLY A 772 3.94 -28.33 21.48
N CYS A 773 3.42 -27.11 21.32
CA CYS A 773 2.13 -26.86 20.69
C CYS A 773 2.27 -26.92 19.16
N ASN A 774 1.52 -27.78 18.48
CA ASN A 774 1.60 -27.90 17.01
C ASN A 774 0.24 -27.83 16.31
N LEU A 775 -0.80 -27.36 17.00
CA LEU A 775 -2.09 -27.04 16.39
C LEU A 775 -2.40 -25.58 16.66
N ILE A 776 -2.55 -24.82 15.58
CA ILE A 776 -2.85 -23.38 15.61
C ILE A 776 -4.21 -23.16 14.98
N ASP A 777 -5.07 -22.43 15.68
CA ASP A 777 -6.45 -22.16 15.30
C ASP A 777 -6.67 -20.65 15.18
N THR A 778 -7.03 -20.15 14.00
CA THR A 778 -7.26 -18.71 13.75
C THR A 778 -8.43 -18.51 12.78
N SER A 779 -8.73 -17.29 12.32
CA SER A 779 -9.91 -16.99 11.50
C SER A 779 -9.71 -15.70 10.70
N THR A 780 -10.38 -15.58 9.55
CA THR A 780 -10.31 -14.38 8.70
C THR A 780 -10.79 -13.11 9.38
N ASN A 781 -11.70 -13.23 10.36
CA ASN A 781 -12.25 -12.09 11.12
C ASN A 781 -11.50 -11.80 12.43
N TYR A 782 -10.48 -12.57 12.80
CA TYR A 782 -9.72 -12.29 14.03
C TYR A 782 -8.75 -11.15 13.77
N ALA A 783 -9.07 -9.98 14.33
CA ALA A 783 -8.35 -8.73 14.10
C ALA A 783 -8.21 -8.42 12.59
N ASP A 784 -9.31 -8.51 11.83
CA ASP A 784 -9.33 -8.28 10.37
C ASP A 784 -8.23 -9.03 9.58
N GLY A 785 -8.00 -10.28 10.01
CA GLY A 785 -7.04 -11.19 9.39
C GLY A 785 -5.60 -11.05 9.90
N ASP A 786 -5.30 -10.13 10.81
CA ASP A 786 -3.95 -9.97 11.38
C ASP A 786 -3.49 -11.18 12.17
N SER A 787 -4.43 -11.96 12.71
CA SER A 787 -4.10 -13.22 13.37
C SER A 787 -3.54 -14.25 12.38
N GLU A 788 -4.05 -14.31 11.15
CA GLU A 788 -3.51 -15.18 10.09
C GLU A 788 -2.12 -14.71 9.64
N ARG A 789 -1.92 -13.40 9.50
CA ARG A 789 -0.60 -12.79 9.20
C ARG A 789 0.45 -13.08 10.26
N LEU A 790 0.05 -12.97 11.53
CA LEU A 790 0.92 -13.32 12.66
C LEU A 790 1.35 -14.78 12.59
N VAL A 791 0.42 -15.70 12.33
CA VAL A 791 0.73 -17.13 12.22
C VAL A 791 1.66 -17.39 11.02
N GLY A 792 1.36 -16.81 9.86
CA GLY A 792 2.18 -16.94 8.66
C GLY A 792 3.62 -16.49 8.86
N SER A 793 3.80 -15.28 9.41
CA SER A 793 5.13 -14.72 9.67
C SER A 793 5.95 -15.55 10.66
N VAL A 794 5.35 -16.06 11.74
CA VAL A 794 6.04 -16.93 12.71
C VAL A 794 6.42 -18.27 12.09
N LEU A 795 5.57 -18.85 11.25
CA LEU A 795 5.90 -20.10 10.55
C LEU A 795 7.06 -19.89 9.57
N GLN A 796 7.03 -18.83 8.76
CA GLN A 796 8.11 -18.50 7.83
C GLN A 796 9.44 -18.28 8.56
N GLU A 797 9.43 -17.55 9.68
CA GLU A 797 10.61 -17.35 10.52
C GLU A 797 11.18 -18.69 11.01
N LEU A 798 10.36 -19.53 11.65
CA LEU A 798 10.83 -20.81 12.20
C LEU A 798 11.31 -21.78 11.12
N ILE A 799 10.72 -21.74 9.92
CA ILE A 799 11.16 -22.53 8.77
C ILE A 799 12.48 -22.00 8.22
N SER A 800 12.63 -20.69 8.08
CA SER A 800 13.88 -20.06 7.61
C SER A 800 15.05 -20.33 8.56
N GLN A 801 14.76 -20.39 9.87
CA GLN A 801 15.71 -20.74 10.93
C GLN A 801 15.95 -22.26 11.06
N GLN A 802 15.28 -23.07 10.24
CA GLN A 802 15.35 -24.55 10.26
C GLN A 802 14.95 -25.17 11.62
N GLU A 803 14.16 -24.48 12.43
CA GLU A 803 13.65 -25.01 13.71
C GLU A 803 12.48 -26.00 13.50
N ILE A 804 11.69 -25.77 12.46
CA ILE A 804 10.59 -26.63 12.02
C ILE A 804 10.59 -26.75 10.49
N THR A 805 9.88 -27.75 9.98
CA THR A 805 9.44 -27.83 8.59
C THR A 805 7.93 -27.59 8.52
N ARG A 806 7.39 -27.16 7.37
CA ARG A 806 5.96 -26.86 7.19
C ARG A 806 5.04 -28.01 7.63
N ASP A 807 5.51 -29.25 7.46
CA ASP A 807 4.76 -30.46 7.78
C ASP A 807 4.69 -30.82 9.29
N ASN A 808 5.37 -30.06 10.15
CA ASN A 808 5.40 -30.27 11.61
C ASN A 808 4.16 -29.69 12.33
N VAL A 809 3.54 -28.64 11.76
CA VAL A 809 2.51 -27.83 12.42
C VAL A 809 1.20 -27.87 11.62
N ILE A 810 0.09 -28.01 12.34
CA ILE A 810 -1.27 -28.07 11.82
C ILE A 810 -1.89 -26.67 11.94
N VAL A 811 -2.29 -26.10 10.81
CA VAL A 811 -2.93 -24.78 10.73
C VAL A 811 -4.41 -24.93 10.41
N VAL A 812 -5.25 -24.43 11.31
CA VAL A 812 -6.71 -24.41 11.18
C VAL A 812 -7.15 -22.95 11.03
N SER A 813 -7.92 -22.65 9.98
CA SER A 813 -8.59 -21.35 9.84
C SER A 813 -10.08 -21.50 9.58
N LYS A 814 -10.84 -20.42 9.75
CA LYS A 814 -12.28 -20.39 9.45
C LYS A 814 -12.68 -19.25 8.54
N ILE A 815 -13.65 -19.55 7.67
CA ILE A 815 -14.24 -18.64 6.68
C ILE A 815 -15.77 -18.59 6.83
N GLY A 816 -16.42 -17.56 6.27
CA GLY A 816 -17.89 -17.40 6.29
C GLY A 816 -18.39 -16.16 7.04
N TYR A 817 -17.52 -15.51 7.82
CA TYR A 817 -17.86 -14.32 8.62
C TYR A 817 -17.62 -13.01 7.84
N VAL A 818 -18.59 -12.10 7.84
CA VAL A 818 -18.53 -10.82 7.10
C VAL A 818 -18.49 -9.66 8.10
N GLN A 819 -17.28 -9.20 8.40
CA GLN A 819 -16.96 -8.11 9.34
C GLN A 819 -15.78 -7.27 8.84
N GLY A 820 -15.60 -6.08 9.42
CA GLY A 820 -14.45 -5.21 9.13
C GLY A 820 -14.28 -4.96 7.63
N LYS A 821 -13.09 -5.24 7.10
CA LYS A 821 -12.81 -5.14 5.65
C LYS A 821 -13.73 -5.99 4.78
N ASN A 822 -14.08 -7.21 5.20
CA ASN A 822 -15.02 -8.07 4.44
C ASN A 822 -16.41 -7.43 4.36
N LEU A 823 -16.85 -6.74 5.42
CA LEU A 823 -18.13 -6.04 5.44
C LEU A 823 -18.11 -4.80 4.53
N GLN A 824 -17.01 -4.04 4.53
CA GLN A 824 -16.83 -2.92 3.61
C GLN A 824 -16.88 -3.39 2.16
N HIS A 825 -16.21 -4.51 1.85
CA HIS A 825 -16.21 -5.12 0.53
C HIS A 825 -17.62 -5.57 0.12
N ALA A 826 -18.32 -6.33 0.97
CA ALA A 826 -19.68 -6.78 0.71
C ALA A 826 -20.65 -5.60 0.50
N LYS A 827 -20.53 -4.52 1.30
CA LYS A 827 -21.31 -3.28 1.14
C LYS A 827 -20.99 -2.57 -0.18
N SER A 828 -19.73 -2.53 -0.61
CA SER A 828 -19.35 -1.94 -1.90
C SER A 828 -19.92 -2.73 -3.08
N ARG A 829 -19.75 -4.06 -3.08
CA ARG A 829 -20.33 -4.94 -4.11
C ARG A 829 -21.84 -4.80 -4.21
N GLU A 830 -22.55 -4.71 -3.09
CA GLU A 830 -23.99 -4.47 -3.07
C GLU A 830 -24.37 -3.12 -3.71
N LYS A 831 -23.62 -2.05 -3.43
CA LYS A 831 -23.81 -0.74 -4.09
C LYS A 831 -23.53 -0.79 -5.60
N ALA A 832 -22.58 -1.60 -6.04
CA ALA A 832 -22.26 -1.82 -7.44
C ALA A 832 -23.21 -2.81 -8.16
N GLY A 833 -24.30 -3.24 -7.51
CA GLY A 833 -25.28 -4.18 -8.09
C GLY A 833 -24.80 -5.63 -8.20
N ARG A 834 -23.71 -6.00 -7.52
CA ARG A 834 -23.05 -7.33 -7.57
C ARG A 834 -23.01 -8.02 -6.19
N ALA A 835 -24.12 -7.97 -5.45
CA ALA A 835 -24.21 -8.54 -4.10
C ALA A 835 -23.99 -10.07 -4.10
N TYR A 836 -23.27 -10.58 -3.10
CA TYR A 836 -23.14 -12.04 -2.93
C TYR A 836 -24.49 -12.69 -2.64
N PRO A 837 -24.80 -13.85 -3.25
CA PRO A 837 -25.99 -14.61 -2.91
C PRO A 837 -25.97 -15.08 -1.45
N ASP A 838 -27.15 -15.37 -0.91
CA ASP A 838 -27.33 -15.99 0.41
C ASP A 838 -26.72 -15.25 1.61
N MET A 839 -26.46 -13.94 1.47
CA MET A 839 -25.97 -13.08 2.55
C MET A 839 -26.97 -12.96 3.70
N VAL A 840 -26.57 -13.35 4.90
CA VAL A 840 -27.35 -13.24 6.16
C VAL A 840 -26.87 -12.01 6.93
N LYS A 841 -27.77 -11.05 7.16
CA LYS A 841 -27.48 -9.76 7.84
C LYS A 841 -28.03 -9.79 9.28
N TYR A 842 -27.31 -10.47 10.18
CA TYR A 842 -27.75 -10.70 11.57
C TYR A 842 -27.78 -9.42 12.42
N GLY A 843 -26.87 -8.46 12.18
CA GLY A 843 -26.84 -7.15 12.86
C GLY A 843 -26.17 -6.05 12.04
N GLU A 844 -26.12 -4.81 12.55
CA GLU A 844 -25.59 -3.63 11.84
C GLU A 844 -24.17 -3.86 11.27
N ASP A 845 -23.33 -4.60 12.01
CA ASP A 845 -21.96 -4.97 11.61
C ASP A 845 -21.64 -6.45 11.78
N ILE A 846 -22.65 -7.33 11.70
CA ILE A 846 -22.46 -8.78 11.77
C ILE A 846 -23.23 -9.44 10.64
N TRP A 847 -22.53 -9.75 9.56
CA TRP A 847 -23.08 -10.46 8.41
C TRP A 847 -22.39 -11.84 8.27
N HIS A 848 -23.01 -12.75 7.52
CA HIS A 848 -22.51 -14.10 7.31
C HIS A 848 -22.92 -14.63 5.95
N CYS A 849 -22.05 -15.38 5.28
CA CYS A 849 -22.31 -15.94 3.96
C CYS A 849 -21.57 -17.28 3.78
N LEU A 850 -22.27 -18.29 3.25
CA LEU A 850 -21.72 -19.60 2.91
C LEU A 850 -21.71 -19.87 1.40
N HIS A 851 -22.06 -18.87 0.59
CA HIS A 851 -22.12 -19.05 -0.85
C HIS A 851 -20.71 -19.30 -1.40
N PRO A 852 -20.51 -20.25 -2.34
CA PRO A 852 -19.19 -20.60 -2.87
C PRO A 852 -18.37 -19.40 -3.38
N GLU A 853 -19.02 -18.42 -4.01
CA GLU A 853 -18.37 -17.18 -4.47
C GLU A 853 -17.70 -16.40 -3.33
N PHE A 854 -18.38 -16.28 -2.19
CA PHE A 854 -17.81 -15.60 -1.03
C PHE A 854 -16.75 -16.46 -0.34
N LEU A 855 -16.95 -17.77 -0.27
CA LEU A 855 -15.99 -18.69 0.34
C LEU A 855 -14.67 -18.73 -0.45
N GLU A 856 -14.72 -18.60 -1.77
CA GLU A 856 -13.57 -18.46 -2.65
C GLU A 856 -12.72 -17.24 -2.31
N ASP A 857 -13.36 -16.06 -2.21
CA ASP A 857 -12.67 -14.83 -1.83
C ASP A 857 -12.04 -14.95 -0.42
N GLN A 858 -12.76 -15.58 0.51
CA GLN A 858 -12.26 -15.78 1.88
C GLN A 858 -11.07 -16.76 1.95
N LEU A 859 -11.11 -17.87 1.23
CA LEU A 859 -10.03 -18.87 1.23
C LEU A 859 -8.79 -18.32 0.54
N THR A 860 -8.96 -17.64 -0.60
CA THR A 860 -7.86 -16.96 -1.32
C THR A 860 -7.18 -15.94 -0.41
N GLY A 861 -7.96 -15.07 0.23
CA GLY A 861 -7.40 -14.10 1.17
C GLY A 861 -6.76 -14.73 2.40
N SER A 862 -7.27 -15.87 2.89
CA SER A 862 -6.68 -16.59 4.03
C SER A 862 -5.31 -17.18 3.69
N LEU A 863 -5.20 -17.91 2.58
CA LEU A 863 -3.92 -18.48 2.10
C LEU A 863 -2.85 -17.41 1.88
N ASP A 864 -3.24 -16.26 1.31
CA ASP A 864 -2.32 -15.13 1.15
C ASP A 864 -1.87 -14.55 2.50
N ARG A 865 -2.80 -14.28 3.42
CA ARG A 865 -2.44 -13.74 4.74
C ARG A 865 -1.50 -14.66 5.51
N PHE A 866 -1.66 -15.98 5.38
CA PHE A 866 -0.71 -16.92 5.95
C PHE A 866 0.61 -17.03 5.15
N GLY A 867 0.60 -16.70 3.86
CA GLY A 867 1.68 -17.03 2.94
C GLY A 867 1.88 -18.55 2.80
N LEU A 868 0.78 -19.32 2.72
CA LEU A 868 0.80 -20.78 2.58
C LEU A 868 0.18 -21.22 1.25
N ALA A 869 0.75 -22.25 0.62
CA ALA A 869 0.15 -22.85 -0.58
C ALA A 869 -1.14 -23.64 -0.26
N THR A 870 -1.16 -24.29 0.91
CA THR A 870 -2.26 -25.16 1.33
C THR A 870 -2.56 -24.98 2.83
N LEU A 871 -3.85 -24.86 3.15
CA LEU A 871 -4.35 -24.85 4.53
C LEU A 871 -4.67 -26.28 5.00
N ASP A 872 -4.25 -26.65 6.22
CA ASP A 872 -4.45 -28.03 6.68
C ASP A 872 -5.92 -28.32 6.99
N VAL A 873 -6.62 -27.37 7.64
CA VAL A 873 -8.06 -27.49 7.92
C VAL A 873 -8.78 -26.15 7.72
N CYS A 874 -9.82 -26.16 6.88
CA CYS A 874 -10.73 -25.02 6.70
C CYS A 874 -12.08 -25.28 7.38
N LEU A 875 -12.48 -24.44 8.33
CA LEU A 875 -13.79 -24.55 8.99
C LEU A 875 -14.78 -23.50 8.45
N LEU A 876 -16.05 -23.87 8.33
CA LEU A 876 -17.13 -22.89 8.19
C LEU A 876 -17.45 -22.28 9.55
N HIS A 877 -17.39 -20.94 9.65
CA HIS A 877 -17.45 -20.21 10.91
C HIS A 877 -18.88 -19.81 11.28
N ASN A 878 -19.43 -20.43 12.32
CA ASN A 878 -20.75 -20.15 12.90
C ASN A 878 -21.88 -20.15 11.85
N PRO A 879 -22.03 -21.22 11.05
CA PRO A 879 -23.07 -21.28 10.02
C PRO A 879 -24.48 -21.09 10.59
N GLU A 880 -24.68 -21.39 11.88
CA GLU A 880 -25.95 -21.25 12.60
C GLU A 880 -26.55 -19.83 12.58
N TYR A 881 -25.80 -18.79 12.20
CA TYR A 881 -26.35 -17.43 12.10
C TYR A 881 -27.53 -17.30 11.14
N PHE A 882 -27.66 -18.21 10.17
CA PHE A 882 -28.88 -18.33 9.38
C PHE A 882 -30.11 -18.64 10.27
N LEU A 883 -29.99 -19.58 11.20
CA LEU A 883 -31.05 -19.94 12.15
C LEU A 883 -31.25 -18.84 13.20
N SER A 884 -30.16 -18.19 13.66
CA SER A 884 -30.22 -17.08 14.61
C SER A 884 -30.98 -15.86 14.05
N ASP A 885 -30.71 -15.48 12.79
CA ASP A 885 -31.42 -14.39 12.11
C ASP A 885 -32.92 -14.72 11.95
N ALA A 886 -33.25 -15.96 11.54
CA ALA A 886 -34.63 -16.41 11.44
C ALA A 886 -35.39 -16.31 12.77
N LYS A 887 -34.74 -16.70 13.88
CA LYS A 887 -35.29 -16.57 15.25
C LYS A 887 -35.47 -15.11 15.66
N GLN A 888 -34.50 -14.23 15.37
CA GLN A 888 -34.53 -12.82 15.75
C GLN A 888 -35.64 -12.03 15.04
N ARG A 889 -35.94 -12.38 13.78
CA ARG A 889 -37.01 -11.74 12.98
C ARG A 889 -38.42 -12.12 13.42
N LYS A 890 -38.59 -12.89 14.52
CA LYS A 890 -39.88 -13.33 15.08
C LYS A 890 -40.81 -13.98 14.04
N LEU A 891 -40.26 -14.71 13.08
CA LEU A 891 -41.07 -15.70 12.35
C LEU A 891 -41.66 -16.62 13.45
N THR A 892 -42.98 -16.67 13.59
CA THR A 892 -43.64 -17.56 14.55
C THR A 892 -43.34 -18.98 14.12
N VAL A 893 -42.27 -19.57 14.67
CA VAL A 893 -41.79 -20.87 14.23
C VAL A 893 -42.70 -21.94 14.84
N ASP A 894 -43.73 -22.34 14.10
CA ASP A 894 -44.37 -23.64 14.36
C ASP A 894 -43.39 -24.78 14.02
N ALA A 895 -43.67 -26.00 14.49
CA ALA A 895 -42.77 -27.12 14.31
C ALA A 895 -42.49 -27.44 12.82
N SER A 896 -43.45 -27.18 11.93
CA SER A 896 -43.31 -27.30 10.47
C SER A 896 -42.31 -26.29 9.89
N THR A 897 -42.40 -25.03 10.30
CA THR A 897 -41.52 -23.94 9.82
C THR A 897 -40.07 -24.15 10.29
N LEU A 898 -39.84 -24.73 11.47
CA LEU A 898 -38.49 -25.02 11.96
C LEU A 898 -37.81 -26.12 11.14
N ASP A 899 -38.55 -27.15 10.72
CA ASP A 899 -38.00 -28.25 9.94
C ASP A 899 -37.62 -27.81 8.53
N GLU A 900 -38.43 -26.94 7.91
CA GLU A 900 -38.10 -26.28 6.64
C GLU A 900 -36.84 -25.42 6.74
N LEU A 901 -36.73 -24.57 7.77
CA LEU A 901 -35.55 -23.74 8.01
C LEU A 901 -34.29 -24.58 8.24
N ARG A 902 -34.40 -25.68 9.00
CA ARG A 902 -33.28 -26.61 9.22
C ARG A 902 -32.91 -27.31 7.92
N THR A 903 -33.88 -27.73 7.11
CA THR A 903 -33.63 -28.34 5.80
C THR A 903 -32.86 -27.40 4.89
N GLU A 904 -33.28 -26.13 4.80
CA GLU A 904 -32.58 -25.10 4.04
C GLU A 904 -31.17 -24.83 4.59
N PHE A 905 -31.00 -24.77 5.91
CA PHE A 905 -29.69 -24.63 6.54
C PHE A 905 -28.71 -25.73 6.12
N TYR A 906 -29.11 -27.00 6.19
CA TYR A 906 -28.23 -28.11 5.78
C TYR A 906 -28.03 -28.19 4.27
N ARG A 907 -28.98 -27.71 3.46
CA ARG A 907 -28.80 -27.56 2.01
C ARG A 907 -27.71 -26.53 1.69
N ARG A 908 -27.71 -25.38 2.36
CA ARG A 908 -26.65 -24.36 2.23
C ARG A 908 -25.29 -24.91 2.68
N LEU A 909 -25.28 -25.66 3.78
CA LEU A 909 -24.07 -26.31 4.29
C LEU A 909 -23.51 -27.34 3.29
N GLU A 910 -24.38 -28.13 2.67
CA GLU A 910 -24.02 -29.10 1.63
C GLU A 910 -23.39 -28.41 0.41
N GLN A 911 -23.95 -27.29 -0.07
CA GLN A 911 -23.35 -26.50 -1.15
C GLN A 911 -21.95 -25.97 -0.79
N ALA A 912 -21.79 -25.47 0.44
CA ALA A 912 -20.47 -25.06 0.93
C ALA A 912 -19.49 -26.25 1.00
N PHE A 913 -19.96 -27.45 1.39
CA PHE A 913 -19.13 -28.64 1.40
C PHE A 913 -18.75 -29.12 -0.01
N VAL A 914 -19.63 -29.01 -1.01
CA VAL A 914 -19.28 -29.30 -2.41
C VAL A 914 -18.12 -28.41 -2.86
N TYR A 915 -18.18 -27.11 -2.53
CA TYR A 915 -17.07 -26.19 -2.79
C TYR A 915 -15.78 -26.63 -2.07
N LEU A 916 -15.84 -26.96 -0.77
CA LEU A 916 -14.66 -27.38 -0.01
C LEU A 916 -14.08 -28.71 -0.52
N GLU A 917 -14.90 -29.64 -1.00
CA GLU A 917 -14.42 -30.86 -1.66
C GLU A 917 -13.63 -30.53 -2.94
N GLN A 918 -14.08 -29.58 -3.75
CA GLN A 918 -13.34 -29.13 -4.93
C GLN A 918 -12.00 -28.47 -4.53
N GLN A 919 -11.96 -27.75 -3.40
CA GLN A 919 -10.72 -27.14 -2.90
C GLN A 919 -9.72 -28.18 -2.34
N ILE A 920 -10.18 -29.36 -1.94
CA ILE A 920 -9.29 -30.49 -1.63
C ILE A 920 -8.63 -31.00 -2.92
N ASP A 921 -9.39 -31.14 -4.00
CA ASP A 921 -8.87 -31.65 -5.28
C ASP A 921 -7.88 -30.67 -5.92
N SER A 922 -8.10 -29.36 -5.75
CA SER A 922 -7.15 -28.33 -6.17
C SER A 922 -5.90 -28.24 -5.28
N GLY A 923 -5.87 -28.97 -4.17
CA GLY A 923 -4.75 -28.97 -3.21
C GLY A 923 -4.66 -27.69 -2.35
N ARG A 924 -5.70 -26.85 -2.33
CA ARG A 924 -5.72 -25.61 -1.53
C ARG A 924 -6.06 -25.82 -0.07
N ILE A 925 -6.79 -26.89 0.24
CA ILE A 925 -7.01 -27.35 1.63
C ILE A 925 -6.79 -28.87 1.73
N GLN A 926 -6.43 -29.41 2.90
CA GLN A 926 -6.42 -30.88 3.09
C GLN A 926 -7.75 -31.42 3.61
N TYR A 927 -8.34 -30.75 4.59
CA TYR A 927 -9.56 -31.17 5.25
C TYR A 927 -10.47 -29.97 5.52
N TYR A 928 -11.73 -30.25 5.81
CA TYR A 928 -12.66 -29.22 6.26
C TYR A 928 -13.48 -29.63 7.48
N GLY A 929 -14.25 -28.67 7.99
CA GLY A 929 -15.06 -28.84 9.17
C GLY A 929 -16.03 -27.68 9.42
N VAL A 930 -16.60 -27.65 10.61
CA VAL A 930 -17.51 -26.58 11.06
C VAL A 930 -17.09 -26.11 12.45
N SER A 931 -17.11 -24.80 12.67
CA SER A 931 -17.12 -24.20 14.01
C SER A 931 -18.54 -23.78 14.33
N SER A 932 -19.18 -24.41 15.30
CA SER A 932 -20.57 -24.14 15.68
C SER A 932 -20.71 -23.97 17.19
N ASN A 933 -21.27 -22.83 17.61
CA ASN A 933 -21.57 -22.56 19.01
C ASN A 933 -22.80 -23.32 19.51
N THR A 934 -23.69 -23.75 18.60
CA THR A 934 -24.96 -24.40 18.95
C THR A 934 -24.96 -25.91 18.73
N SER A 935 -23.81 -26.47 18.35
CA SER A 935 -23.59 -27.92 18.26
C SER A 935 -23.62 -28.63 19.61
N THR A 936 -23.66 -27.87 20.72
CA THR A 936 -23.82 -28.34 22.10
C THR A 936 -25.19 -28.03 22.68
N ALA A 937 -26.06 -27.34 21.93
CA ALA A 937 -27.41 -26.99 22.36
C ALA A 937 -28.31 -28.22 22.42
N ARG A 938 -29.44 -28.09 23.12
CA ARG A 938 -30.48 -29.13 23.16
C ARG A 938 -31.16 -29.24 21.79
N PRO A 939 -31.59 -30.44 21.35
CA PRO A 939 -32.27 -30.64 20.07
C PRO A 939 -33.47 -29.73 19.81
N GLU A 940 -34.15 -29.28 20.87
CA GLU A 940 -35.33 -28.42 20.79
C GLU A 940 -35.00 -26.95 20.60
N ASP A 941 -33.73 -26.52 20.76
CA ASP A 941 -33.34 -25.14 20.49
C ASP A 941 -33.48 -24.85 18.99
N PRO A 942 -34.22 -23.80 18.58
CA PRO A 942 -34.33 -23.42 17.17
C PRO A 942 -32.99 -23.21 16.47
N GLU A 943 -31.94 -22.83 17.21
CA GLU A 943 -30.59 -22.59 16.68
C GLU A 943 -29.69 -23.83 16.72
N ALA A 944 -30.16 -24.96 17.27
CA ALA A 944 -29.37 -26.17 17.42
C ALA A 944 -28.90 -26.73 16.07
N THR A 945 -27.62 -27.09 16.02
CA THR A 945 -27.01 -27.78 14.89
C THR A 945 -26.56 -29.19 15.31
N SER A 946 -26.48 -30.12 14.36
CA SER A 946 -26.28 -31.55 14.62
C SER A 946 -25.13 -32.10 13.78
N LEU A 947 -24.14 -32.70 14.45
CA LEU A 947 -23.00 -33.32 13.80
C LEU A 947 -23.40 -34.47 12.86
N SER A 948 -24.43 -35.26 13.20
CA SER A 948 -24.90 -36.35 12.33
C SER A 948 -25.39 -35.84 10.99
N ARG A 949 -26.22 -34.79 10.99
CA ARG A 949 -26.73 -34.14 9.77
C ARG A 949 -25.62 -33.42 8.99
N MET A 950 -24.60 -32.89 9.67
CA MET A 950 -23.42 -32.34 8.99
C MET A 950 -22.64 -33.43 8.24
N LEU A 951 -22.45 -34.61 8.85
CA LEU A 951 -21.79 -35.74 8.18
C LEU A 951 -22.61 -36.26 6.99
N GLU A 952 -23.93 -36.35 7.12
CA GLU A 952 -24.80 -36.70 5.98
C GLU A 952 -24.67 -35.71 4.82
N ALA A 953 -24.64 -34.40 5.12
CA ALA A 953 -24.42 -33.36 4.11
C ALA A 953 -23.03 -33.50 3.46
N ALA A 954 -21.98 -33.78 4.24
CA ALA A 954 -20.63 -34.02 3.73
C ALA A 954 -20.56 -35.27 2.82
N GLN A 955 -21.25 -36.35 3.18
CA GLN A 955 -21.36 -37.55 2.37
C GLN A 955 -22.04 -37.27 1.02
N ARG A 956 -23.14 -36.50 1.01
CA ARG A 956 -23.82 -36.10 -0.23
C ARG A 956 -22.96 -35.18 -1.09
N ALA A 957 -22.23 -34.24 -0.48
CA ALA A 957 -21.29 -33.36 -1.19
C ALA A 957 -20.15 -34.15 -1.87
N ALA A 958 -19.58 -35.14 -1.17
CA ALA A 958 -18.57 -36.04 -1.73
C ALA A 958 -19.12 -36.85 -2.92
N GLN A 959 -20.35 -37.36 -2.81
CA GLN A 959 -21.02 -38.07 -3.91
C GLN A 959 -21.23 -37.18 -5.14
N GLN A 960 -21.62 -35.91 -4.94
CA GLN A 960 -21.80 -34.93 -6.02
C GLN A 960 -20.49 -34.58 -6.73
N THR A 961 -19.36 -34.67 -6.02
CA THR A 961 -18.02 -34.46 -6.58
C THR A 961 -17.35 -35.75 -7.06
N GLY A 962 -18.08 -36.89 -7.07
CA GLY A 962 -17.59 -38.17 -7.57
C GLY A 962 -16.65 -38.93 -6.62
N LYS A 963 -16.62 -38.58 -5.33
CA LYS A 963 -15.73 -39.16 -4.33
C LYS A 963 -16.42 -40.23 -3.47
N SER A 964 -15.66 -41.26 -3.07
CA SER A 964 -16.13 -42.32 -2.16
C SER A 964 -16.04 -41.94 -0.67
N HIS A 965 -15.26 -40.91 -0.33
CA HIS A 965 -15.06 -40.42 1.02
C HIS A 965 -15.09 -38.90 1.03
N HIS A 966 -15.69 -38.32 2.07
CA HIS A 966 -15.71 -36.88 2.29
C HIS A 966 -14.47 -36.39 3.06
N GLY A 967 -14.14 -35.10 2.93
CA GLY A 967 -13.06 -34.39 3.62
C GLY A 967 -13.42 -33.81 4.99
N PHE A 968 -14.68 -33.88 5.44
CA PHE A 968 -15.08 -33.41 6.77
C PHE A 968 -14.36 -34.20 7.88
N ARG A 969 -13.51 -33.54 8.67
CA ARG A 969 -12.71 -34.17 9.74
C ARG A 969 -12.75 -33.47 11.08
N VAL A 970 -13.20 -32.22 11.15
CA VAL A 970 -13.06 -31.39 12.34
C VAL A 970 -14.38 -30.72 12.72
N LEU A 971 -14.72 -30.78 14.00
CA LEU A 971 -15.80 -29.98 14.61
C LEU A 971 -15.19 -29.10 15.71
N GLN A 972 -15.39 -27.79 15.62
CA GLN A 972 -15.07 -26.87 16.69
C GLN A 972 -16.34 -26.45 17.44
N LEU A 973 -16.30 -26.49 18.77
CA LEU A 973 -17.46 -26.20 19.63
C LEU A 973 -17.05 -25.59 20.98
N PRO A 974 -17.94 -24.84 21.66
CA PRO A 974 -17.67 -24.32 23.00
C PRO A 974 -17.80 -25.43 24.04
N MET A 975 -16.80 -25.55 24.91
CA MET A 975 -16.85 -26.41 26.08
C MET A 975 -15.95 -25.88 27.19
N ASN A 976 -16.47 -25.82 28.41
CA ASN A 976 -15.74 -25.52 29.63
C ASN A 976 -16.44 -26.18 30.83
N LEU A 977 -16.04 -25.86 32.06
CA LEU A 977 -16.60 -26.47 33.26
C LEU A 977 -18.12 -26.23 33.41
N PHE A 978 -18.66 -25.14 32.87
CA PHE A 978 -20.09 -24.79 32.95
C PHE A 978 -20.84 -25.13 31.66
N GLU A 979 -20.19 -25.03 30.50
CA GLU A 979 -20.74 -25.35 29.19
C GLU A 979 -20.43 -26.83 28.84
N SER A 980 -21.10 -27.75 29.53
CA SER A 980 -20.89 -29.20 29.43
C SER A 980 -21.78 -29.91 28.40
N GLY A 981 -22.52 -29.16 27.58
CA GLY A 981 -23.53 -29.69 26.65
C GLY A 981 -22.98 -30.76 25.70
N ALA A 982 -21.73 -30.61 25.26
CA ALA A 982 -21.07 -31.58 24.39
C ALA A 982 -20.94 -32.99 24.99
N LEU A 983 -20.88 -33.09 26.32
CA LEU A 983 -20.69 -34.33 27.07
C LEU A 983 -22.00 -34.86 27.68
N LEU A 984 -22.91 -33.98 28.10
CA LEU A 984 -24.08 -34.35 28.91
C LEU A 984 -25.41 -34.31 28.16
N ILE A 985 -25.48 -33.70 26.98
CA ILE A 985 -26.73 -33.52 26.23
C ILE A 985 -26.69 -34.39 24.96
N PRO A 986 -27.58 -35.40 24.85
CA PRO A 986 -27.82 -36.10 23.59
C PRO A 986 -28.39 -35.15 22.55
N ASN A 987 -27.57 -34.75 21.57
CA ASN A 987 -27.93 -33.69 20.62
C ASN A 987 -27.64 -34.01 19.15
N THR A 988 -27.24 -35.24 18.85
CA THR A 988 -27.00 -35.73 17.48
C THR A 988 -28.19 -36.49 16.89
N GLY A 989 -29.32 -36.57 17.61
CA GLY A 989 -30.56 -37.24 17.17
C GLY A 989 -30.57 -38.77 17.32
N GLN A 990 -29.46 -39.39 17.77
CA GLN A 990 -29.31 -40.85 17.91
C GLN A 990 -28.95 -41.27 19.35
N GLU A 991 -29.63 -40.71 20.36
CA GLU A 991 -29.35 -40.88 21.81
C GLU A 991 -27.90 -40.57 22.28
N ASN A 992 -26.98 -40.29 21.37
CA ASN A 992 -25.57 -39.99 21.62
C ASN A 992 -25.33 -38.49 21.79
N THR A 993 -24.38 -38.16 22.66
CA THR A 993 -23.79 -36.82 22.77
C THR A 993 -22.86 -36.53 21.58
N VAL A 994 -22.54 -35.26 21.31
CA VAL A 994 -21.64 -34.91 20.21
C VAL A 994 -20.24 -35.51 20.38
N LEU A 995 -19.72 -35.62 21.62
CA LEU A 995 -18.41 -36.24 21.87
C LEU A 995 -18.40 -37.75 21.61
N GLU A 996 -19.47 -38.46 21.98
CA GLU A 996 -19.60 -39.89 21.69
C GLU A 996 -19.70 -40.15 20.19
N PHE A 997 -20.56 -39.40 19.51
CA PHE A 997 -20.79 -39.53 18.07
C PHE A 997 -19.53 -39.17 17.26
N ALA A 998 -18.83 -38.08 17.65
CA ALA A 998 -17.57 -37.69 17.02
C ALA A 998 -16.49 -38.77 17.18
N ARG A 999 -16.40 -39.43 18.35
CA ARG A 999 -15.46 -40.51 18.59
C ARG A 999 -15.78 -41.75 17.74
N GLU A 1000 -17.05 -42.13 17.64
CA GLU A 1000 -17.50 -43.24 16.79
C GLU A 1000 -17.13 -43.02 15.31
N HIS A 1001 -17.32 -41.79 14.82
CA HIS A 1001 -17.07 -41.41 13.42
C HIS A 1001 -15.65 -40.86 13.19
N ARG A 1002 -14.78 -40.88 14.21
CA ARG A 1002 -13.40 -40.37 14.17
C ARG A 1002 -13.30 -38.91 13.67
N VAL A 1003 -14.24 -38.05 14.07
CA VAL A 1003 -14.19 -36.60 13.88
C VAL A 1003 -13.40 -35.98 15.03
N ALA A 1004 -12.42 -35.13 14.71
CA ALA A 1004 -11.66 -34.39 15.71
C ALA A 1004 -12.52 -33.28 16.33
N VAL A 1005 -12.56 -33.21 17.66
CA VAL A 1005 -13.28 -32.15 18.39
C VAL A 1005 -12.29 -31.14 18.97
N LEU A 1006 -12.34 -29.92 18.45
CA LEU A 1006 -11.57 -28.78 18.98
C LEU A 1006 -12.47 -27.96 19.90
N VAL A 1007 -12.17 -27.90 21.18
CA VAL A 1007 -12.98 -27.12 22.12
C VAL A 1007 -12.45 -25.68 22.22
N ASN A 1008 -13.32 -24.70 22.02
CA ASN A 1008 -12.99 -23.29 22.20
C ASN A 1008 -13.63 -22.74 23.49
N ARG A 1009 -13.21 -21.52 23.88
CA ARG A 1009 -13.62 -20.84 25.13
C ARG A 1009 -13.38 -21.65 26.41
N PRO A 1010 -12.25 -22.37 26.57
CA PRO A 1010 -12.07 -23.30 27.68
C PRO A 1010 -12.05 -22.63 29.05
N LEU A 1011 -11.64 -21.35 29.12
CA LEU A 1011 -11.57 -20.57 30.36
C LEU A 1011 -12.54 -19.39 30.39
N ASN A 1012 -13.47 -19.29 29.45
CA ASN A 1012 -14.46 -18.20 29.41
C ASN A 1012 -15.86 -18.82 29.33
N ALA A 1013 -16.46 -19.04 30.50
CA ALA A 1013 -17.79 -19.63 30.62
C ALA A 1013 -18.89 -18.59 30.47
N ILE A 1014 -19.96 -18.95 29.75
CA ILE A 1014 -21.21 -18.18 29.70
C ILE A 1014 -22.30 -19.02 30.36
N PRO A 1015 -22.68 -18.74 31.63
CA PRO A 1015 -23.69 -19.51 32.33
C PRO A 1015 -25.06 -19.42 31.63
N ALA A 1016 -25.85 -20.48 31.74
CA ALA A 1016 -27.17 -20.59 31.10
C ALA A 1016 -28.17 -19.50 31.54
N ASP A 1017 -27.97 -18.92 32.74
CA ASP A 1017 -28.79 -17.83 33.27
C ASP A 1017 -28.42 -16.43 32.74
N ARG A 1018 -27.44 -16.36 31.82
CA ARG A 1018 -26.97 -15.16 31.12
C ARG A 1018 -26.49 -14.03 32.04
N ARG A 1019 -26.07 -14.30 33.27
CA ARG A 1019 -25.55 -13.29 34.23
C ARG A 1019 -24.16 -12.71 33.90
N GLY A 1020 -23.68 -12.86 32.67
CA GLY A 1020 -22.36 -12.40 32.22
C GLY A 1020 -21.32 -13.53 32.15
N MET A 1021 -20.15 -13.21 31.58
CA MET A 1021 -19.06 -14.18 31.39
C MET A 1021 -18.31 -14.44 32.71
N ILE A 1022 -17.97 -15.70 32.98
CA ILE A 1022 -17.11 -16.11 34.10
C ILE A 1022 -15.77 -16.58 33.54
N ARG A 1023 -14.67 -15.94 33.97
CA ARG A 1023 -13.31 -16.34 33.56
C ARG A 1023 -12.71 -17.34 34.54
N LEU A 1024 -12.42 -18.56 34.08
CA LEU A 1024 -11.83 -19.66 34.86
C LEU A 1024 -10.31 -19.55 34.98
N ALA A 1025 -9.80 -18.34 35.15
CA ALA A 1025 -8.39 -18.04 35.35
C ALA A 1025 -8.26 -16.97 36.44
N ALA A 1026 -7.19 -17.03 37.23
CA ALA A 1026 -6.95 -16.02 38.26
C ALA A 1026 -6.84 -14.63 37.62
N PRO A 1027 -7.55 -13.61 38.14
CA PRO A 1027 -7.45 -12.26 37.63
C PRO A 1027 -6.04 -11.72 37.91
N ARG A 1028 -5.34 -11.27 36.87
CA ARG A 1028 -4.05 -10.57 37.02
C ARG A 1028 -4.32 -9.07 37.21
N TYR A 1029 -3.80 -8.50 38.29
CA TYR A 1029 -3.81 -7.06 38.53
C TYR A 1029 -2.55 -6.64 39.29
N GLU A 1030 -2.13 -5.40 39.11
CA GLU A 1030 -1.06 -4.82 39.91
C GLU A 1030 -1.62 -4.39 41.26
N PRO A 1031 -0.99 -4.76 42.39
CA PRO A 1031 -1.43 -4.31 43.70
C PRO A 1031 -1.23 -2.80 43.82
N VAL A 1032 -2.31 -2.09 44.17
CA VAL A 1032 -2.31 -0.66 44.47
C VAL A 1032 -2.57 -0.49 45.97
N GLU A 1033 -1.64 0.18 46.65
CA GLU A 1033 -1.71 0.48 48.09
C GLU A 1033 -2.59 1.71 48.40
N THR A 1034 -2.76 2.62 47.43
CA THR A 1034 -3.52 3.86 47.61
C THR A 1034 -5.02 3.57 47.83
N PRO A 1035 -5.65 4.13 48.88
CA PRO A 1035 -7.10 4.02 49.08
C PRO A 1035 -7.90 4.70 47.97
N PHE A 1036 -9.02 4.10 47.56
CA PHE A 1036 -9.92 4.65 46.53
C PHE A 1036 -10.31 6.09 46.86
N GLU A 1037 -10.70 6.37 48.09
CA GLU A 1037 -11.23 7.66 48.55
C GLU A 1037 -10.17 8.76 48.41
N THR A 1038 -8.91 8.45 48.70
CA THR A 1038 -7.79 9.39 48.51
C THR A 1038 -7.58 9.71 47.03
N GLN A 1039 -7.59 8.69 46.18
CA GLN A 1039 -7.33 8.86 44.75
C GLN A 1039 -8.53 9.50 44.04
N HIS A 1040 -9.75 9.15 44.42
CA HIS A 1040 -11.00 9.74 43.94
C HIS A 1040 -11.02 11.25 44.22
N GLN A 1041 -10.67 11.69 45.43
CA GLN A 1041 -10.56 13.12 45.74
C GLN A 1041 -9.47 13.83 44.93
N ALA A 1042 -8.35 13.17 44.65
CA ALA A 1042 -7.28 13.75 43.83
C ALA A 1042 -7.70 13.95 42.37
N VAL A 1043 -8.47 13.02 41.80
CA VAL A 1043 -9.05 13.15 40.45
C VAL A 1043 -10.13 14.24 40.45
N LEU A 1044 -11.05 14.22 41.42
CA LEU A 1044 -12.12 15.23 41.54
C LEU A 1044 -11.57 16.67 41.59
N ALA A 1045 -10.48 16.90 42.33
CA ALA A 1045 -9.83 18.21 42.40
C ALA A 1045 -9.25 18.68 41.04
N LEU A 1046 -8.77 17.76 40.21
CA LEU A 1046 -8.30 18.07 38.86
C LEU A 1046 -9.48 18.33 37.91
N GLU A 1047 -10.57 17.58 38.04
CA GLU A 1047 -11.82 17.84 37.28
C GLU A 1047 -12.41 19.22 37.62
N ASP A 1048 -12.38 19.63 38.89
CA ASP A 1048 -12.77 20.97 39.32
C ASP A 1048 -11.85 22.07 38.77
N THR A 1049 -10.55 21.79 38.68
CA THR A 1049 -9.59 22.69 38.03
C THR A 1049 -9.94 22.87 36.56
N PHE A 1050 -10.30 21.77 35.88
CA PHE A 1050 -10.72 21.82 34.48
C PHE A 1050 -11.99 22.64 34.27
N ARG A 1051 -13.01 22.46 35.12
CA ARG A 1051 -14.26 23.23 35.07
C ARG A 1051 -14.01 24.74 35.20
N LYS A 1052 -13.04 25.15 36.01
CA LYS A 1052 -12.71 26.56 36.26
C LYS A 1052 -11.85 27.16 35.16
N ASP A 1053 -10.83 26.42 34.72
CA ASP A 1053 -9.72 27.02 33.97
C ASP A 1053 -9.79 26.74 32.46
N PHE A 1054 -10.48 25.68 32.03
CA PHE A 1054 -10.49 25.24 30.62
C PHE A 1054 -11.89 25.15 30.00
N ALA A 1055 -12.91 24.76 30.77
CA ALA A 1055 -14.24 24.49 30.21
C ALA A 1055 -14.87 25.69 29.46
N ALA A 1056 -14.63 26.92 29.93
CA ALA A 1056 -15.14 28.14 29.31
C ALA A 1056 -14.51 28.48 27.94
N LEU A 1057 -13.37 27.85 27.61
CA LEU A 1057 -12.65 28.07 26.35
C LEU A 1057 -13.21 27.22 25.19
N ILE A 1058 -14.09 26.26 25.49
CA ILE A 1058 -14.62 25.30 24.52
C ILE A 1058 -16.03 25.76 24.09
N PRO A 1059 -16.28 26.01 22.80
CA PRO A 1059 -17.60 26.39 22.32
C PRO A 1059 -18.60 25.24 22.44
N TYR A 1060 -19.79 25.52 23.00
CA TYR A 1060 -20.88 24.54 23.15
C TYR A 1060 -21.96 24.76 22.09
N SER A 1061 -22.25 23.73 21.29
CA SER A 1061 -23.21 23.76 20.18
C SER A 1061 -24.67 23.54 20.60
N GLY A 1062 -24.94 23.32 21.89
CA GLY A 1062 -26.29 23.05 22.42
C GLY A 1062 -26.77 21.60 22.26
N LYS A 1063 -25.91 20.68 21.78
CA LYS A 1063 -26.19 19.25 21.66
C LYS A 1063 -25.05 18.43 22.28
N GLY A 1064 -25.39 17.39 23.03
CA GLY A 1064 -24.41 16.50 23.68
C GLY A 1064 -24.07 16.91 25.12
N LEU A 1065 -22.93 16.43 25.64
CA LEU A 1065 -22.43 16.85 26.95
C LEU A 1065 -21.96 18.31 26.91
N GLU A 1066 -22.22 19.06 27.98
CA GLU A 1066 -21.63 20.40 28.15
C GLU A 1066 -20.11 20.29 28.41
N PRO A 1067 -19.29 21.26 27.95
CA PRO A 1067 -17.84 21.23 28.15
C PRO A 1067 -17.40 21.06 29.60
N LYS A 1068 -18.13 21.66 30.56
CA LYS A 1068 -17.85 21.53 32.00
C LYS A 1068 -17.99 20.10 32.52
N ASP A 1069 -18.69 19.23 31.78
CA ASP A 1069 -18.99 17.86 32.16
C ASP A 1069 -18.13 16.82 31.41
N PHE A 1070 -17.25 17.27 30.49
CA PHE A 1070 -16.38 16.39 29.70
C PHE A 1070 -15.52 15.44 30.55
N PHE A 1071 -15.05 15.91 31.70
CA PHE A 1071 -14.25 15.11 32.61
C PHE A 1071 -14.97 14.80 33.92
N SER A 1072 -16.31 14.82 34.01
CA SER A 1072 -17.03 14.52 35.26
C SER A 1072 -17.09 13.01 35.59
N LEU A 1073 -15.94 12.33 35.49
CA LEU A 1073 -15.83 10.86 35.57
C LEU A 1073 -15.56 10.36 36.98
N ALA A 1074 -14.95 11.15 37.89
CA ALA A 1074 -14.72 10.72 39.26
C ALA A 1074 -16.03 10.36 39.97
N ASP A 1075 -17.03 11.25 39.94
CA ASP A 1075 -18.34 11.02 40.57
C ASP A 1075 -19.12 9.87 39.92
N GLU A 1076 -18.98 9.69 38.60
CA GLU A 1076 -19.57 8.57 37.88
C GLU A 1076 -18.95 7.24 38.32
N LEU A 1077 -17.62 7.16 38.38
CA LEU A 1077 -16.89 6.00 38.89
C LEU A 1077 -17.22 5.72 40.36
N GLY A 1078 -17.39 6.75 41.19
CA GLY A 1078 -17.83 6.62 42.57
C GLY A 1078 -19.18 5.91 42.69
N ARG A 1079 -20.14 6.22 41.81
CA ARG A 1079 -21.45 5.55 41.75
C ARG A 1079 -21.35 4.13 41.20
N LEU A 1080 -20.65 3.96 40.08
CA LEU A 1080 -20.49 2.67 39.39
C LEU A 1080 -19.73 1.63 40.23
N ARG A 1081 -18.78 2.06 41.08
CA ARG A 1081 -17.98 1.17 41.95
C ARG A 1081 -18.81 0.13 42.71
N SER A 1082 -19.96 0.54 43.25
CA SER A 1082 -20.86 -0.35 43.99
C SER A 1082 -21.61 -1.37 43.11
N GLN A 1083 -21.78 -1.05 41.83
CA GLN A 1083 -22.52 -1.82 40.83
C GLN A 1083 -21.63 -2.81 40.07
N ILE A 1084 -20.30 -2.63 40.12
CA ILE A 1084 -19.34 -3.55 39.49
C ILE A 1084 -19.37 -4.88 40.24
N HIS A 1085 -19.79 -5.93 39.54
CA HIS A 1085 -19.99 -7.27 40.09
C HIS A 1085 -18.72 -8.13 40.01
N ASN A 1086 -17.96 -8.01 38.93
CA ASN A 1086 -16.75 -8.78 38.64
C ASN A 1086 -15.81 -7.99 37.71
N LEU A 1087 -14.61 -8.54 37.46
CA LEU A 1087 -13.59 -7.92 36.61
C LEU A 1087 -14.07 -7.76 35.15
N GLU A 1088 -14.85 -8.69 34.63
CA GLU A 1088 -15.36 -8.66 33.25
C GLU A 1088 -16.36 -7.51 33.03
N HIS A 1089 -17.25 -7.28 34.00
CA HIS A 1089 -18.16 -6.14 34.01
C HIS A 1089 -17.35 -4.82 34.04
N TRP A 1090 -16.25 -4.77 34.79
CA TRP A 1090 -15.35 -3.63 34.77
C TRP A 1090 -14.67 -3.42 33.41
N ASP A 1091 -14.10 -4.47 32.81
CA ASP A 1091 -13.43 -4.39 31.50
C ASP A 1091 -14.39 -3.87 30.41
N GLN A 1092 -15.67 -4.23 30.46
CA GLN A 1092 -16.71 -3.71 29.56
C GLN A 1092 -16.96 -2.22 29.77
N ILE A 1093 -17.16 -1.79 31.03
CA ILE A 1093 -17.35 -0.37 31.37
C ILE A 1093 -16.13 0.45 30.92
N GLU A 1094 -14.92 -0.03 31.23
CA GLU A 1094 -13.67 0.66 30.89
C GLU A 1094 -13.50 0.82 29.36
N SER A 1095 -13.73 -0.24 28.59
CA SER A 1095 -13.51 -0.23 27.14
C SER A 1095 -14.62 0.41 26.32
N GLN A 1096 -15.89 0.31 26.75
CA GLN A 1096 -17.03 0.77 25.96
C GLN A 1096 -17.54 2.16 26.37
N MET A 1097 -17.27 2.58 27.62
CA MET A 1097 -17.78 3.83 28.16
C MET A 1097 -16.63 4.79 28.48
N ILE A 1098 -15.68 4.37 29.32
CA ILE A 1098 -14.68 5.29 29.88
C ILE A 1098 -13.61 5.68 28.86
N ALA A 1099 -12.95 4.72 28.23
CA ALA A 1099 -11.84 5.00 27.31
C ALA A 1099 -12.26 5.81 26.07
N PRO A 1100 -13.38 5.48 25.38
CA PRO A 1100 -13.84 6.30 24.25
C PRO A 1100 -14.18 7.73 24.67
N HIS A 1101 -14.86 7.91 25.81
CA HIS A 1101 -15.23 9.21 26.33
C HIS A 1101 -14.00 10.09 26.60
N ILE A 1102 -12.99 9.56 27.31
CA ILE A 1102 -11.77 10.31 27.63
C ILE A 1102 -10.98 10.67 26.38
N ASN A 1103 -10.81 9.72 25.45
CA ASN A 1103 -10.09 9.98 24.21
C ASN A 1103 -10.76 11.09 23.41
N GLN A 1104 -12.10 11.05 23.31
CA GLN A 1104 -12.86 12.10 22.65
C GLN A 1104 -12.75 13.43 23.38
N ALA A 1105 -12.91 13.46 24.71
CA ALA A 1105 -12.79 14.67 25.52
C ALA A 1105 -11.40 15.32 25.38
N LEU A 1106 -10.32 14.54 25.48
CA LEU A 1106 -8.94 15.01 25.32
C LEU A 1106 -8.70 15.58 23.90
N GLN A 1107 -9.16 14.88 22.86
CA GLN A 1107 -9.00 15.36 21.48
C GLN A 1107 -9.77 16.66 21.23
N VAL A 1108 -11.01 16.75 21.68
CA VAL A 1108 -11.85 17.95 21.49
C VAL A 1108 -11.27 19.12 22.26
N THR A 1109 -10.87 18.94 23.52
CA THR A 1109 -10.28 20.03 24.31
C THR A 1109 -8.96 20.51 23.71
N THR A 1110 -8.07 19.59 23.31
CA THR A 1110 -6.75 19.95 22.76
C THR A 1110 -6.87 20.82 21.50
N ARG A 1111 -7.86 20.58 20.64
CA ARG A 1111 -8.11 21.39 19.42
C ARG A 1111 -8.51 22.84 19.70
N HIS A 1112 -9.02 23.13 20.89
CA HIS A 1112 -9.52 24.47 21.26
C HIS A 1112 -8.56 25.23 22.18
N MET A 1113 -7.39 24.67 22.52
CA MET A 1113 -6.39 25.38 23.30
C MET A 1113 -5.59 26.33 22.40
N ASN A 1114 -5.52 27.60 22.80
CA ASN A 1114 -4.67 28.60 22.16
C ASN A 1114 -3.23 28.56 22.73
N GLN A 1115 -2.29 29.29 22.12
CA GLN A 1115 -0.88 29.29 22.53
C GLN A 1115 -0.68 29.65 24.02
N ASP A 1116 -1.50 30.55 24.57
CA ASP A 1116 -1.39 31.00 25.96
C ASP A 1116 -1.79 29.94 27.00
N LYS A 1117 -2.65 28.99 26.61
CA LYS A 1117 -3.16 27.92 27.51
C LYS A 1117 -2.68 26.52 27.16
N ALA A 1118 -1.94 26.35 26.06
CA ALA A 1118 -1.42 25.05 25.62
C ALA A 1118 -0.53 24.37 26.67
N THR A 1119 0.40 25.12 27.27
CA THR A 1119 1.31 24.59 28.31
C THR A 1119 0.59 24.24 29.62
N ASP A 1120 -0.37 25.07 30.02
CA ASP A 1120 -1.21 24.81 31.21
C ASP A 1120 -2.06 23.54 31.00
N TRP A 1121 -2.61 23.38 29.79
CA TRP A 1121 -3.39 22.21 29.38
C TRP A 1121 -2.55 20.93 29.36
N GLU A 1122 -1.37 20.94 28.76
CA GLU A 1122 -0.48 19.77 28.68
C GLU A 1122 -0.04 19.30 30.08
N ASN A 1123 0.29 20.26 30.96
CA ASN A 1123 0.61 19.98 32.36
C ASN A 1123 -0.59 19.41 33.13
N TRP A 1124 -1.79 19.97 32.93
CA TRP A 1124 -3.01 19.44 33.54
C TRP A 1124 -3.33 18.03 33.03
N GLN A 1125 -3.26 17.80 31.71
CA GLN A 1125 -3.52 16.53 31.06
C GLN A 1125 -2.60 15.44 31.59
N THR A 1126 -1.29 15.71 31.67
CA THR A 1126 -0.31 14.77 32.20
C THR A 1126 -0.64 14.34 33.63
N ARG A 1127 -1.02 15.30 34.47
CA ARG A 1127 -1.41 15.04 35.87
C ARG A 1127 -2.74 14.29 35.96
N TYR A 1128 -3.74 14.69 35.18
CA TYR A 1128 -5.07 14.07 35.17
C TYR A 1128 -4.99 12.62 34.70
N VAL A 1129 -4.38 12.36 33.54
CA VAL A 1129 -4.25 11.00 32.99
C VAL A 1129 -3.53 10.08 33.97
N SER A 1130 -2.40 10.53 34.55
CA SER A 1130 -1.66 9.74 35.53
C SER A 1130 -2.52 9.37 36.75
N LYS A 1131 -3.25 10.34 37.33
CA LYS A 1131 -4.10 10.10 38.50
C LYS A 1131 -5.35 9.30 38.16
N PHE A 1132 -5.94 9.54 37.00
CA PHE A 1132 -7.13 8.85 36.54
C PHE A 1132 -6.83 7.37 36.25
N LEU A 1133 -5.74 7.06 35.56
CA LEU A 1133 -5.30 5.68 35.34
C LEU A 1133 -5.06 4.93 36.65
N LEU A 1134 -4.50 5.59 37.67
CA LEU A 1134 -4.36 4.99 39.00
C LEU A 1134 -5.71 4.71 39.66
N LEU A 1135 -6.71 5.59 39.49
CA LEU A 1135 -8.08 5.35 39.98
C LEU A 1135 -8.71 4.13 39.30
N LEU A 1136 -8.57 4.01 37.97
CA LEU A 1136 -9.02 2.83 37.22
C LEU A 1136 -8.35 1.54 37.73
N LYS A 1137 -7.02 1.58 37.99
CA LYS A 1137 -6.29 0.43 38.56
C LYS A 1137 -6.84 0.00 39.92
N ILE A 1138 -7.22 0.94 40.78
CA ILE A 1138 -7.83 0.64 42.10
C ILE A 1138 -9.17 -0.08 41.92
N ILE A 1139 -10.05 0.43 41.06
CA ILE A 1139 -11.36 -0.19 40.79
C ILE A 1139 -11.18 -1.58 40.18
N ARG A 1140 -10.24 -1.72 39.24
CA ARG A 1140 -9.84 -3.01 38.64
C ARG A 1140 -9.40 -4.01 39.71
N GLN A 1141 -8.58 -3.60 40.67
CA GLN A 1141 -8.16 -4.43 41.80
C GLN A 1141 -9.36 -4.87 42.67
N GLU A 1142 -10.30 -3.98 42.95
CA GLU A 1142 -11.50 -4.34 43.72
C GLU A 1142 -12.39 -5.33 42.96
N ALA A 1143 -12.58 -5.12 41.66
CA ALA A 1143 -13.31 -6.02 40.78
C ALA A 1143 -12.63 -7.39 40.68
N ALA A 1144 -11.30 -7.43 40.58
CA ALA A 1144 -10.50 -8.65 40.60
C ALA A 1144 -10.67 -9.43 41.92
N LYS A 1145 -10.63 -8.74 43.08
CA LYS A 1145 -10.89 -9.37 44.39
C LYS A 1145 -12.30 -9.94 44.51
N LYS A 1146 -13.31 -9.32 43.89
CA LYS A 1146 -14.68 -9.87 43.81
C LYS A 1146 -14.70 -11.16 42.96
N SER A 1147 -14.05 -11.16 41.79
CA SER A 1147 -13.89 -12.36 40.96
C SER A 1147 -13.16 -13.48 41.69
N GLU A 1148 -12.07 -13.19 42.43
CA GLU A 1148 -11.31 -14.18 43.19
C GLU A 1148 -12.18 -14.96 44.19
N ARG A 1149 -13.06 -14.27 44.95
CA ARG A 1149 -13.95 -14.91 45.92
C ARG A 1149 -14.91 -15.91 45.25
N HIS A 1150 -15.41 -15.57 44.07
CA HIS A 1150 -16.27 -16.47 43.31
C HIS A 1150 -15.49 -17.68 42.78
N LEU A 1151 -14.28 -17.47 42.26
CA LEU A 1151 -13.41 -18.52 41.75
C LEU A 1151 -12.90 -19.47 42.85
N GLN A 1152 -12.78 -19.00 44.09
CA GLN A 1152 -12.45 -19.86 45.25
C GLN A 1152 -13.53 -20.94 45.48
N SER A 1153 -14.81 -20.60 45.30
CA SER A 1153 -15.91 -21.58 45.39
C SER A 1153 -15.81 -22.64 44.29
N VAL A 1154 -15.55 -22.22 43.05
CA VAL A 1154 -15.36 -23.13 41.91
C VAL A 1154 -14.15 -24.04 42.14
N THR A 1155 -13.05 -23.48 42.65
CA THR A 1155 -11.83 -24.24 42.95
C THR A 1155 -12.07 -25.29 44.03
N ALA A 1156 -12.79 -24.94 45.11
CA ALA A 1156 -13.11 -25.86 46.19
C ALA A 1156 -13.99 -27.04 45.71
N THR A 1157 -14.99 -26.77 44.86
CA THR A 1157 -15.79 -27.83 44.22
C THR A 1157 -14.91 -28.76 43.40
N LEU A 1158 -14.02 -28.18 42.57
CA LEU A 1158 -13.14 -28.93 41.67
C LEU A 1158 -12.15 -29.82 42.44
N ASP A 1159 -11.57 -29.32 43.53
CA ASP A 1159 -10.64 -30.06 44.38
C ASP A 1159 -11.26 -31.32 45.01
N GLY A 1160 -12.58 -31.36 45.17
CA GLY A 1160 -13.31 -32.56 45.60
C GLY A 1160 -13.19 -33.75 44.63
N PHE A 1161 -12.85 -33.49 43.36
CA PHE A 1161 -12.73 -34.50 42.31
C PHE A 1161 -11.28 -34.69 41.81
N LEU A 1162 -10.33 -33.86 42.25
CA LEU A 1162 -8.94 -33.91 41.82
C LEU A 1162 -8.01 -34.55 42.87
N PRO A 1163 -6.88 -35.16 42.47
CA PRO A 1163 -5.85 -35.63 43.39
C PRO A 1163 -5.29 -34.52 44.27
N LYS A 1164 -4.93 -34.86 45.51
CA LYS A 1164 -4.46 -33.88 46.52
C LYS A 1164 -3.21 -33.13 46.08
N GLU A 1165 -2.34 -33.76 45.30
CA GLU A 1165 -1.11 -33.16 44.78
C GLU A 1165 -1.39 -31.99 43.82
N LYS A 1166 -2.61 -31.93 43.27
CA LYS A 1166 -3.04 -30.88 42.32
C LYS A 1166 -3.93 -29.81 42.96
N HIS A 1167 -4.25 -29.91 44.24
CA HIS A 1167 -5.06 -28.89 44.95
C HIS A 1167 -4.39 -27.51 44.96
N GLY A 1168 -3.06 -27.44 44.98
CA GLY A 1168 -2.31 -26.18 44.94
C GLY A 1168 -2.18 -25.51 43.56
N GLU A 1169 -2.65 -26.16 42.50
CA GLU A 1169 -2.49 -25.64 41.13
C GLU A 1169 -3.51 -24.54 40.79
N PRO A 1170 -3.18 -23.61 39.87
CA PRO A 1170 -4.11 -22.60 39.38
C PRO A 1170 -5.39 -23.22 38.80
N LEU A 1171 -6.53 -22.53 38.97
CA LEU A 1171 -7.83 -22.94 38.41
C LEU A 1171 -7.79 -23.12 36.90
N SER A 1172 -7.00 -22.30 36.18
CA SER A 1172 -6.79 -22.41 34.73
C SER A 1172 -6.26 -23.79 34.36
N ARG A 1173 -5.19 -24.25 35.02
CA ARG A 1173 -4.60 -25.57 34.78
C ARG A 1173 -5.56 -26.69 35.11
N LYS A 1174 -6.27 -26.59 36.25
CA LYS A 1174 -7.27 -27.57 36.65
C LYS A 1174 -8.40 -27.70 35.62
N ALA A 1175 -8.93 -26.57 35.14
CA ALA A 1175 -9.98 -26.54 34.11
C ALA A 1175 -9.49 -27.11 32.77
N LEU A 1176 -8.31 -26.69 32.29
CA LEU A 1176 -7.69 -27.23 31.08
C LEU A 1176 -7.41 -28.73 31.20
N TRP A 1177 -6.97 -29.20 32.36
CA TRP A 1177 -6.72 -30.62 32.61
C TRP A 1177 -8.01 -31.45 32.57
N CYS A 1178 -9.11 -30.96 33.16
CA CYS A 1178 -10.42 -31.61 33.04
C CYS A 1178 -10.84 -31.74 31.58
N LEU A 1179 -10.75 -30.66 30.80
CA LEU A 1179 -11.16 -30.65 29.38
C LEU A 1179 -10.29 -31.57 28.52
N THR A 1180 -8.96 -31.50 28.67
CA THR A 1180 -8.03 -32.36 27.92
C THR A 1180 -8.12 -33.83 28.31
N SER A 1181 -8.65 -34.15 29.50
CA SER A 1181 -8.88 -35.51 29.96
C SER A 1181 -10.23 -36.08 29.50
N THR A 1182 -11.15 -35.25 29.02
CA THR A 1182 -12.49 -35.67 28.60
C THR A 1182 -12.42 -36.54 27.34
N PRO A 1183 -12.95 -37.79 27.36
CA PRO A 1183 -13.02 -38.63 26.18
C PRO A 1183 -13.78 -37.95 25.03
N GLY A 1184 -13.21 -38.01 23.82
CA GLY A 1184 -13.76 -37.36 22.62
C GLY A 1184 -13.20 -35.96 22.34
N VAL A 1185 -12.67 -35.25 23.35
CA VAL A 1185 -11.96 -33.98 23.14
C VAL A 1185 -10.59 -34.24 22.53
N THR A 1186 -10.34 -33.68 21.35
CA THR A 1186 -9.08 -33.88 20.62
C THR A 1186 -8.06 -32.79 20.94
N CYS A 1187 -8.51 -31.55 21.06
CA CYS A 1187 -7.65 -30.40 21.37
C CYS A 1187 -8.45 -29.32 22.10
N VAL A 1188 -7.85 -28.70 23.11
CA VAL A 1188 -8.39 -27.54 23.81
C VAL A 1188 -7.68 -26.28 23.30
N LEU A 1189 -8.43 -25.39 22.67
CA LEU A 1189 -7.92 -24.16 22.05
C LEU A 1189 -7.90 -23.04 23.08
N ASN A 1190 -6.71 -22.66 23.54
CA ASN A 1190 -6.56 -21.58 24.51
C ASN A 1190 -6.00 -20.30 23.86
N GLY A 1191 -6.54 -19.15 24.25
CA GLY A 1191 -6.13 -17.85 23.71
C GLY A 1191 -4.83 -17.34 24.33
N ILE A 1192 -3.69 -17.89 23.91
CA ILE A 1192 -2.39 -17.65 24.56
C ILE A 1192 -1.75 -16.35 24.02
N ARG A 1193 -1.82 -15.27 24.80
CA ARG A 1193 -1.37 -13.93 24.35
C ARG A 1193 -0.03 -13.46 24.94
N THR A 1194 0.50 -14.16 25.93
CA THR A 1194 1.76 -13.83 26.59
C THR A 1194 2.57 -15.09 26.86
N THR A 1195 3.88 -14.96 27.00
CA THR A 1195 4.79 -16.08 27.28
C THR A 1195 4.47 -16.79 28.59
N ASP A 1196 4.10 -16.06 29.64
CA ASP A 1196 3.68 -16.67 30.92
C ASP A 1196 2.44 -17.55 30.75
N TYR A 1197 1.54 -17.14 29.86
CA TYR A 1197 0.30 -17.86 29.64
C TYR A 1197 0.51 -19.10 28.77
N VAL A 1198 1.56 -19.09 27.92
CA VAL A 1198 2.05 -20.30 27.24
C VAL A 1198 2.49 -21.32 28.29
N GLU A 1199 3.34 -20.89 29.22
CA GLU A 1199 3.87 -21.77 30.27
C GLU A 1199 2.74 -22.34 31.15
N ASP A 1200 1.79 -21.50 31.57
CA ASP A 1200 0.62 -21.95 32.35
C ASP A 1200 -0.21 -23.00 31.60
N SER A 1201 -0.44 -22.79 30.30
CA SER A 1201 -1.29 -23.67 29.49
C SER A 1201 -0.61 -24.98 29.11
N LEU A 1202 0.67 -24.94 28.72
CA LEU A 1202 1.38 -26.11 28.21
C LEU A 1202 1.88 -27.05 29.32
N THR A 1203 1.98 -26.55 30.57
CA THR A 1203 2.32 -27.38 31.75
C THR A 1203 1.43 -28.62 31.85
N ILE A 1204 0.14 -28.51 31.50
CA ILE A 1204 -0.80 -29.63 31.63
C ILE A 1204 -0.55 -30.77 30.63
N LEU A 1205 0.24 -30.55 29.56
CA LEU A 1205 0.61 -31.61 28.62
C LEU A 1205 1.50 -32.68 29.26
N GLY A 1206 2.12 -32.37 30.41
CA GLY A 1206 2.87 -33.34 31.22
C GLY A 1206 2.02 -34.11 32.23
N TRP A 1207 0.74 -33.78 32.43
CA TRP A 1207 -0.08 -34.36 33.50
C TRP A 1207 -0.87 -35.58 33.01
N GLU A 1208 -0.80 -36.68 33.74
CA GLU A 1208 -1.59 -37.89 33.44
C GLU A 1208 -3.08 -37.56 33.28
N PRO A 1209 -3.79 -38.12 32.29
CA PRO A 1209 -5.21 -37.85 32.11
C PRO A 1209 -6.05 -38.20 33.35
N LEU A 1210 -6.99 -37.32 33.69
CA LEU A 1210 -7.93 -37.55 34.80
C LEU A 1210 -8.82 -38.77 34.48
N PRO A 1211 -8.87 -39.82 35.34
CA PRO A 1211 -9.56 -41.07 35.00
C PRO A 1211 -11.08 -40.94 34.83
N LYS A 1212 -11.72 -40.01 35.55
CA LYS A 1212 -13.19 -39.81 35.55
C LYS A 1212 -13.51 -38.31 35.56
N PRO A 1213 -13.46 -37.62 34.42
CA PRO A 1213 -13.74 -36.19 34.35
C PRO A 1213 -15.24 -35.86 34.37
N GLN A 1214 -16.12 -36.77 33.96
CA GLN A 1214 -17.57 -36.52 33.85
C GLN A 1214 -18.25 -36.02 35.15
N PRO A 1215 -18.00 -36.58 36.35
CA PRO A 1215 -18.60 -36.08 37.59
C PRO A 1215 -18.29 -34.62 37.90
N VAL A 1216 -17.15 -34.09 37.41
CA VAL A 1216 -16.81 -32.66 37.53
C VAL A 1216 -17.85 -31.81 36.81
N PHE A 1217 -18.16 -32.15 35.55
CA PHE A 1217 -19.10 -31.41 34.73
C PHE A 1217 -20.54 -31.50 35.26
N GLU A 1218 -20.95 -32.66 35.77
CA GLU A 1218 -22.26 -32.85 36.40
C GLU A 1218 -22.39 -31.98 37.67
N SER A 1219 -21.34 -31.93 38.49
CA SER A 1219 -21.32 -31.09 39.70
C SER A 1219 -21.31 -29.59 39.38
N MET A 1220 -20.59 -29.17 38.34
CA MET A 1220 -20.50 -27.76 37.94
C MET A 1220 -21.78 -27.26 37.27
N GLN A 1221 -22.48 -28.12 36.52
CA GLN A 1221 -23.77 -27.78 35.91
C GLN A 1221 -24.88 -27.61 36.96
N ALA A 1222 -24.76 -28.27 38.11
CA ALA A 1222 -25.73 -28.19 39.21
C ALA A 1222 -25.55 -26.95 40.12
N GLN A 1223 -24.38 -26.29 40.06
CA GLN A 1223 -24.05 -25.05 40.77
C GLN A 1223 -24.43 -23.82 39.94
#